data_AF-A0A8X8ZK78-F1
#
_entry.id   AF-A0A8X8ZK78-F1
#
_cell.length_a   1.000
_cell.length_b   1.000
_cell.length_c   1.000
_cell.angle_alpha   90.00
_cell.angle_beta   90.00
_cell.angle_gamma   90.00
#
_symmetry.space_group_name_H-M   'P 1'
#
loop_
_entity.id
_entity.type
_entity.pdbx_description
1 polymer ?
#
loop_
_entity_poly.entity_id
_entity_poly.type
_entity_poly.pdbx_seq_one_letter_code
_entity_poly.pdbx_strand_id
1 'polypeptide(L)'
;MRSLGHPVPEDELRSMIREVDSDGDGFIDLREFIELNTTNVDEAQENLRHAFDIFDADKSGAISAEELLNVLRSLGEECTLDDSRKMISGVDIDGSGTIDFEEFKAMMMKGGRFDLSNCYKRFSLFSYFLAKVKGSERRLSCRGIEGETAMDQRSLNRKRALSPSQKLSCCSTMAVGKNKRISKGKKGGKKKAVDPFAKKEWYDIKAPSVFSNKNVGKTLITRTQGTKIASEGLKHRVIEASLADLQGDEDHAYRKIRLRIEDVQGKNVLTNFWGMDFTTDKLRSLVRKRQSLIEAHIDVKTTDAYTLRMFCIAFTKKRVNQQKVTCYAKGSQVRQIRRKMREIMVNQAQSCSLKELVLKFIPESIGKEIEKATSSIYPLQNVYIRKVKILKAPKFDLGKLMEVHGDYTEDIGAKLDRPADEPVAEPTELVDLLTGRALSPSQKLSCCSTMAVGKNKRISKGKKGGKKKAVDPFAKKEWYDIKAPSVFSNKNVGKTLITRTQGTKIASEGLKHRVIEASLADLQGDEDHAYRKIRLRIEDVQGKNVLTNFWGMDFTTDKLRSLVRKRQSLIEAHIDVKTTDAYTLRMFCIAFTKKRVNQQKVTCYAKGSQVRQIRRKMREIMVNQAQSCSLKELVLKFIPESIGKEIEKATSSIYPLQNVYIRKVKILKAPKFDLGKLMEVHGDYTEDIGAKLDRPAEEPVAEPTELVGA
;
A
#
# COMPACT_ATOMS: atom_id res chain seq x y z
N MET A 1 -0.49 -4.28 36.20
CA MET A 1 0.06 -5.50 36.83
C MET A 1 0.88 -6.40 35.89
N ARG A 2 0.42 -6.82 34.69
CA ARG A 2 1.26 -7.63 33.75
C ARG A 2 2.53 -6.94 33.25
N SER A 3 2.56 -5.61 33.19
CA SER A 3 3.74 -4.84 32.79
C SER A 3 4.84 -4.78 33.86
N LEU A 4 4.55 -5.20 35.10
CA LEU A 4 5.49 -5.23 36.23
C LEU A 4 6.00 -6.65 36.54
N GLY A 5 5.64 -7.66 35.74
CA GLY A 5 6.26 -9.00 35.81
C GLY A 5 5.67 -9.98 36.82
N HIS A 6 4.61 -9.63 37.56
CA HIS A 6 3.90 -10.58 38.43
C HIS A 6 2.63 -11.13 37.73
N PRO A 7 2.53 -12.45 37.47
CA PRO A 7 1.30 -13.08 37.01
C PRO A 7 0.38 -13.31 38.20
N VAL A 8 -0.57 -12.40 38.40
CA VAL A 8 -1.60 -12.53 39.45
C VAL A 8 -2.75 -13.41 38.92
N PRO A 9 -3.19 -14.45 39.65
CA PRO A 9 -4.32 -15.30 39.27
C PRO A 9 -5.64 -14.50 39.16
N GLU A 10 -6.54 -14.93 38.27
CA GLU A 10 -7.76 -14.17 37.93
C GLU A 10 -8.69 -13.93 39.13
N ASP A 11 -8.64 -14.79 40.14
CA ASP A 11 -9.44 -14.67 41.35
C ASP A 11 -8.97 -13.54 42.28
N GLU A 12 -7.65 -13.30 42.33
CA GLU A 12 -7.03 -12.21 43.11
C GLU A 12 -7.17 -10.86 42.37
N LEU A 13 -7.20 -10.89 41.03
CA LEU A 13 -7.57 -9.72 40.23
C LEU A 13 -9.04 -9.34 40.42
N ARG A 14 -9.92 -10.32 40.58
CA ARG A 14 -11.34 -10.08 40.87
C ARG A 14 -11.58 -9.53 42.27
N SER A 15 -10.82 -9.95 43.28
CA SER A 15 -10.91 -9.34 44.61
C SER A 15 -10.37 -7.90 44.62
N MET A 16 -9.27 -7.63 43.91
CA MET A 16 -8.72 -6.27 43.79
C MET A 16 -9.65 -5.30 43.04
N ILE A 17 -10.39 -5.78 42.02
CA ILE A 17 -11.39 -4.94 41.35
C ILE A 17 -12.58 -4.68 42.28
N ARG A 18 -13.02 -5.70 43.05
CA ARG A 18 -14.18 -5.59 43.95
C ARG A 18 -13.94 -4.68 45.16
N GLU A 19 -12.69 -4.45 45.56
CA GLU A 19 -12.32 -3.52 46.65
C GLU A 19 -12.25 -2.06 46.20
N VAL A 20 -12.12 -1.82 44.89
CA VAL A 20 -11.89 -0.50 44.28
C VAL A 20 -13.16 0.04 43.64
N ASP A 21 -13.95 -0.86 43.07
CA ASP A 21 -15.22 -0.61 42.41
C ASP A 21 -16.30 -0.23 43.44
N SER A 22 -16.55 1.07 43.57
CA SER A 22 -17.49 1.62 44.55
C SER A 22 -18.92 1.68 44.02
N ASP A 23 -19.11 1.66 42.70
CA ASP A 23 -20.43 1.68 42.05
C ASP A 23 -20.91 0.28 41.59
N GLY A 24 -20.06 -0.74 41.70
CA GLY A 24 -20.38 -2.16 41.55
C GLY A 24 -20.60 -2.58 40.10
N ASP A 25 -20.07 -1.83 39.14
CA ASP A 25 -20.31 -2.05 37.70
C ASP A 25 -19.34 -3.07 37.07
N GLY A 26 -18.33 -3.52 37.83
CA GLY A 26 -17.31 -4.48 37.42
C GLY A 26 -16.16 -3.88 36.59
N PHE A 27 -16.10 -2.56 36.43
CA PHE A 27 -15.11 -1.82 35.66
C PHE A 27 -14.63 -0.56 36.40
N ILE A 28 -13.34 -0.47 36.70
CA ILE A 28 -12.78 0.74 37.34
C ILE A 28 -12.77 1.91 36.36
N ASP A 29 -13.60 2.91 36.63
CA ASP A 29 -13.79 4.07 35.77
C ASP A 29 -12.66 5.09 35.91
N LEU A 30 -12.51 6.01 34.95
CA LEU A 30 -11.37 6.95 34.91
C LEU A 30 -11.29 7.87 36.14
N ARG A 31 -12.39 8.03 36.88
CA ARG A 31 -12.45 8.81 38.14
C ARG A 31 -11.99 7.98 39.34
N GLU A 32 -12.47 6.74 39.49
CA GLU A 32 -12.03 5.81 40.54
C GLU A 32 -10.54 5.44 40.37
N PHE A 33 -10.06 5.32 39.12
CA PHE A 33 -8.65 5.11 38.82
C PHE A 33 -7.75 6.29 39.23
N ILE A 34 -8.30 7.51 39.27
CA ILE A 34 -7.57 8.71 39.72
C ILE A 34 -7.52 8.76 41.25
N GLU A 35 -8.58 8.35 41.95
CA GLU A 35 -8.57 8.24 43.42
C GLU A 35 -7.58 7.18 43.92
N LEU A 36 -7.47 6.04 43.23
CA LEU A 36 -6.48 4.99 43.52
C LEU A 36 -5.01 5.45 43.37
N ASN A 37 -4.72 6.38 42.46
CA ASN A 37 -3.38 6.89 42.21
C ASN A 37 -3.03 8.15 43.04
N THR A 38 -3.95 8.66 43.85
CA THR A 38 -3.75 9.90 44.63
C THR A 38 -3.67 9.70 46.13
N THR A 39 -3.82 8.47 46.63
CA THR A 39 -3.63 8.14 48.05
C THR A 39 -2.17 7.94 48.47
N ASN A 40 -1.21 7.90 47.54
CA ASN A 40 0.23 7.97 47.84
C ASN A 40 0.73 9.42 47.73
N VAL A 41 0.39 10.24 48.72
CA VAL A 41 0.68 11.69 48.73
C VAL A 41 2.18 12.00 48.94
N ASP A 42 3.00 11.00 49.31
CA ASP A 42 4.42 11.19 49.59
C ASP A 42 5.33 11.02 48.35
N GLU A 43 5.01 10.10 47.42
CA GLU A 43 5.85 9.86 46.22
C GLU A 43 5.70 10.95 45.13
N ALA A 44 4.56 11.64 45.07
CA ALA A 44 4.34 12.71 44.10
C ALA A 44 5.19 13.96 44.40
N GLN A 45 5.50 14.22 45.68
CA GLN A 45 6.32 15.36 46.08
C GLN A 45 7.79 15.14 45.74
N GLU A 46 8.32 13.93 45.93
CA GLU A 46 9.71 13.60 45.59
C GLU A 46 9.96 13.66 44.07
N ASN A 47 9.01 13.19 43.26
CA ASN A 47 9.13 13.25 41.80
C ASN A 47 9.07 14.68 41.24
N LEU A 48 8.30 15.57 41.88
CA LEU A 48 8.25 16.99 41.51
C LEU A 48 9.51 17.75 41.92
N ARG A 49 10.10 17.42 43.08
CA ARG A 49 11.41 17.95 43.50
C ARG A 49 12.52 17.51 42.57
N HIS A 50 12.56 16.23 42.21
CA HIS A 50 13.53 15.72 41.23
C HIS A 50 13.40 16.36 39.84
N ALA A 51 12.17 16.68 39.42
CA ALA A 51 11.97 17.41 38.17
C ALA A 51 12.53 18.83 38.27
N PHE A 52 12.31 19.52 39.38
CA PHE A 52 12.82 20.87 39.63
C PHE A 52 14.37 20.92 39.61
N ASP A 53 15.02 19.97 40.28
CA ASP A 53 16.50 19.85 40.32
C ASP A 53 17.16 19.63 38.94
N ILE A 54 16.39 19.18 37.94
CA ILE A 54 16.90 19.02 36.57
C ILE A 54 16.86 20.33 35.78
N PHE A 55 15.96 21.25 36.14
CA PHE A 55 15.86 22.56 35.51
C PHE A 55 16.73 23.61 36.21
N ASP A 56 16.86 23.52 37.55
CA ASP A 56 17.71 24.36 38.39
C ASP A 56 19.14 23.79 38.45
N ALA A 57 19.99 24.22 37.52
CA ALA A 57 21.34 23.69 37.38
C ALA A 57 22.31 24.29 38.40
N ASP A 58 22.04 25.51 38.85
CA ASP A 58 22.83 26.21 39.85
C ASP A 58 22.39 25.95 41.30
N LYS A 59 21.27 25.24 41.49
CA LYS A 59 20.64 24.91 42.78
C LYS A 59 20.28 26.15 43.59
N SER A 60 19.92 27.23 42.90
CA SER A 60 19.52 28.49 43.51
C SER A 60 18.14 28.42 44.17
N GLY A 61 17.36 27.37 43.90
CA GLY A 61 16.00 27.19 44.39
C GLY A 61 14.93 27.86 43.51
N ALA A 62 15.34 28.48 42.40
CA ALA A 62 14.48 29.20 41.46
C ALA A 62 14.99 28.99 40.02
N ILE A 63 14.10 28.78 39.05
CA ILE A 63 14.49 28.55 37.65
C ILE A 63 14.54 29.88 36.90
N SER A 64 15.71 30.24 36.40
CA SER A 64 15.91 31.47 35.62
C SER A 64 15.60 31.33 34.12
N ALA A 65 15.41 32.47 33.43
CA ALA A 65 15.16 32.51 31.98
C ALA A 65 16.29 31.90 31.13
N GLU A 66 17.52 31.94 31.63
CA GLU A 66 18.70 31.41 30.96
C GLU A 66 18.82 29.90 31.15
N GLU A 67 18.48 29.39 32.33
CA GLU A 67 18.44 27.95 32.61
C GLU A 67 17.32 27.25 31.83
N LEU A 68 16.13 27.87 31.81
CA LEU A 68 15.03 27.38 30.98
C LEU A 68 15.42 27.32 29.50
N LEU A 69 16.16 28.33 29.00
CA LEU A 69 16.67 28.34 27.62
C LEU A 69 17.69 27.22 27.37
N ASN A 70 18.61 26.99 28.32
CA ASN A 70 19.64 25.97 28.20
C ASN A 70 19.04 24.57 28.14
N VAL A 71 17.99 24.31 28.94
CA VAL A 71 17.23 23.04 28.89
C VAL A 71 16.49 22.90 27.57
N LEU A 72 15.79 23.93 27.08
CA LEU A 72 15.08 23.90 25.80
C LEU A 72 16.02 23.69 24.59
N ARG A 73 17.22 24.27 24.64
CA ARG A 73 18.26 24.06 23.64
C ARG A 73 18.80 22.61 23.67
N SER A 74 18.94 22.03 24.86
CA SER A 74 19.33 20.62 25.02
C SER A 74 18.27 19.64 24.48
N LEU A 75 17.00 20.04 24.48
CA LEU A 75 15.85 19.31 23.95
C LEU A 75 15.66 19.48 22.43
N GLY A 76 16.48 20.30 21.77
CA GLY A 76 16.49 20.46 20.32
C GLY A 76 15.49 21.47 19.77
N GLU A 77 14.95 22.35 20.61
CA GLU A 77 14.09 23.46 20.19
C GLU A 77 14.86 24.79 20.14
N GLU A 78 14.73 25.52 19.02
CA GLU A 78 15.31 26.86 18.84
C GLU A 78 14.38 27.92 19.47
N CYS A 79 14.55 28.18 20.76
CA CYS A 79 13.87 29.29 21.46
C CYS A 79 14.82 30.49 21.61
N THR A 80 14.29 31.72 21.60
CA THR A 80 15.06 32.94 21.90
C THR A 80 14.92 33.34 23.37
N LEU A 81 15.84 34.14 23.91
CA LEU A 81 15.79 34.60 25.31
C LEU A 81 14.48 35.36 25.63
N ASP A 82 13.94 36.09 24.66
CA ASP A 82 12.68 36.83 24.82
C ASP A 82 11.45 35.91 24.89
N ASP A 83 11.52 34.74 24.24
CA ASP A 83 10.46 33.74 24.34
C ASP A 83 10.48 33.05 25.71
N SER A 84 11.66 32.77 26.26
CA SER A 84 11.81 32.25 27.63
C SER A 84 11.29 33.23 28.68
N ARG A 85 11.57 34.52 28.54
CA ARG A 85 11.03 35.57 29.44
C ARG A 85 9.51 35.65 29.39
N LYS A 86 8.91 35.52 28.20
CA LYS A 86 7.44 35.47 28.05
C LYS A 86 6.85 34.21 28.69
N MET A 87 7.53 33.07 28.60
CA MET A 87 7.08 31.83 29.23
C MET A 87 7.10 31.93 30.76
N ILE A 88 8.11 32.59 31.33
CA ILE A 88 8.21 32.83 32.77
C ILE A 88 7.12 33.80 33.24
N SER A 89 6.90 34.91 32.53
CA SER A 89 5.84 35.89 32.89
C SER A 89 4.41 35.32 32.89
N GLY A 90 4.18 34.15 32.29
CA GLY A 90 2.88 33.48 32.29
C GLY A 90 2.66 32.54 33.47
N VAL A 91 3.70 32.31 34.29
CA VAL A 91 3.70 31.36 35.41
C VAL A 91 4.07 32.06 36.72
N ASP A 92 4.99 33.02 36.65
CA ASP A 92 5.42 33.91 37.72
C ASP A 92 4.25 34.77 38.23
N ILE A 93 3.80 34.50 39.45
CA ILE A 93 2.67 35.19 40.10
C ILE A 93 3.19 36.33 40.98
N ASP A 94 4.39 36.18 41.55
CA ASP A 94 4.97 37.15 42.47
C ASP A 94 5.81 38.25 41.77
N GLY A 95 6.05 38.10 40.46
CA GLY A 95 6.77 39.05 39.63
C GLY A 95 8.29 39.02 39.85
N SER A 96 8.83 37.94 40.40
CA SER A 96 10.26 37.76 40.70
C SER A 96 11.13 37.66 39.44
N GLY A 97 10.55 37.33 38.28
CA GLY A 97 11.27 37.09 37.03
C GLY A 97 11.95 35.72 36.96
N THR A 98 11.70 34.86 37.95
CA THR A 98 12.16 33.48 38.09
C THR A 98 10.97 32.57 38.42
N ILE A 99 11.14 31.24 38.38
CA ILE A 99 10.07 30.31 38.78
C ILE A 99 10.50 29.55 40.02
N ASP A 100 9.80 29.77 41.13
CA ASP A 100 10.08 29.08 42.40
C ASP A 100 9.42 27.70 42.47
N PHE A 101 9.84 26.87 43.42
CA PHE A 101 9.31 25.49 43.56
C PHE A 101 7.79 25.45 43.78
N GLU A 102 7.23 26.41 44.52
CA GLU A 102 5.78 26.50 44.76
C GLU A 102 5.02 26.93 43.50
N GLU A 103 5.58 27.83 42.70
CA GLU A 103 5.02 28.25 41.42
C GLU A 103 5.13 27.16 40.34
N PHE A 104 6.25 26.43 40.32
CA PHE A 104 6.45 25.25 39.48
C PHE A 104 5.46 24.14 39.84
N LYS A 105 5.21 23.91 41.13
CA LYS A 105 4.19 22.97 41.63
C LYS A 105 2.79 23.43 41.25
N ALA A 106 2.48 24.72 41.40
CA ALA A 106 1.19 25.29 41.00
C ALA A 106 0.97 25.15 39.48
N MET A 107 2.00 25.39 38.65
CA MET A 107 1.95 25.17 37.21
C MET A 107 1.61 23.72 36.85
N MET A 108 2.15 22.76 37.60
CA MET A 108 1.94 21.32 37.37
C MET A 108 0.59 20.82 37.90
N MET A 109 0.04 21.44 38.95
CA MET A 109 -1.24 21.01 39.56
C MET A 109 -2.48 21.73 38.99
N LYS A 110 -2.35 22.94 38.44
CA LYS A 110 -3.48 23.72 37.89
C LYS A 110 -3.74 23.39 36.40
N GLY A 111 -4.00 22.12 36.11
CA GLY A 111 -4.31 21.60 34.78
C GLY A 111 -5.76 21.77 34.32
N GLY A 112 -6.38 22.95 34.47
CA GLY A 112 -7.78 23.16 34.08
C GLY A 112 -8.18 24.61 33.85
N ARG A 113 -8.56 24.92 32.59
CA ARG A 113 -9.13 26.18 32.05
C ARG A 113 -8.16 27.35 31.83
N PHE A 114 -7.47 27.36 30.67
CA PHE A 114 -7.03 28.58 29.96
C PHE A 114 -7.02 28.31 28.43
N ASP A 115 -7.37 29.33 27.63
CA ASP A 115 -7.78 29.23 26.22
C ASP A 115 -6.77 28.58 25.24
N LEU A 116 -7.26 27.59 24.50
CA LEU A 116 -6.54 26.68 23.59
C LEU A 116 -6.39 27.20 22.16
N SER A 117 -5.69 28.32 21.95
CA SER A 117 -5.34 28.75 20.58
C SER A 117 -3.85 28.93 20.28
N ASN A 118 -2.95 28.76 21.26
CA ASN A 118 -1.51 28.99 21.02
C ASN A 118 -0.54 27.96 21.62
N CYS A 119 -1.01 26.78 22.06
CA CYS A 119 -0.18 25.87 22.87
C CYS A 119 -0.06 24.45 22.28
N TYR A 120 0.35 24.32 21.01
CA TYR A 120 0.61 23.02 20.38
C TYR A 120 1.96 22.38 20.76
N LYS A 121 2.73 23.00 21.67
CA LYS A 121 4.07 22.52 22.06
C LYS A 121 4.17 21.94 23.47
N ARG A 122 3.12 22.07 24.30
CA ARG A 122 3.18 21.74 25.74
C ARG A 122 3.10 20.23 26.05
N PHE A 123 2.61 19.41 25.12
CA PHE A 123 2.44 17.96 25.32
C PHE A 123 3.69 17.13 25.02
N SER A 124 4.63 17.65 24.22
CA SER A 124 5.82 16.89 23.78
C SER A 124 6.89 16.78 24.86
N LEU A 125 7.02 17.79 25.73
CA LEU A 125 8.08 17.84 26.75
C LEU A 125 7.81 16.85 27.88
N PHE A 126 6.55 16.73 28.32
CA PHE A 126 6.18 15.90 29.48
C PHE A 126 6.12 14.40 29.14
N SER A 127 5.62 14.04 27.94
CA SER A 127 5.61 12.64 27.48
C SER A 127 7.02 12.07 27.26
N TYR A 128 8.00 12.91 26.91
CA TYR A 128 9.39 12.48 26.71
C TYR A 128 10.18 12.41 28.02
N PHE A 129 9.87 13.28 28.99
CA PHE A 129 10.50 13.29 30.31
C PHE A 129 10.12 12.07 31.15
N LEU A 130 8.83 11.71 31.22
CA LEU A 130 8.37 10.47 31.87
C LEU A 130 8.94 9.19 31.22
N ALA A 131 9.20 9.22 29.91
CA ALA A 131 9.85 8.11 29.20
C ALA A 131 11.35 7.97 29.54
N LYS A 132 12.01 9.06 29.95
CA LYS A 132 13.45 9.08 30.27
C LYS A 132 13.74 8.71 31.73
N VAL A 133 12.84 9.03 32.65
CA VAL A 133 12.91 8.60 34.07
C VAL A 133 12.68 7.09 34.24
N LYS A 134 11.93 6.45 33.33
CA LYS A 134 11.61 5.00 33.40
C LYS A 134 12.54 4.04 32.64
N GLY A 135 13.75 4.46 32.26
CA GLY A 135 14.84 3.56 31.82
C GLY A 135 14.46 2.44 30.83
N SER A 136 14.23 2.76 29.55
CA SER A 136 14.11 1.77 28.47
C SER A 136 14.54 2.34 27.12
N GLU A 137 15.80 2.09 26.75
CA GLU A 137 16.29 2.40 25.41
C GLU A 137 15.81 1.35 24.40
N ARG A 138 14.90 1.71 23.48
CA ARG A 138 14.87 1.10 22.13
C ARG A 138 14.67 2.16 21.05
N ARG A 139 15.75 2.37 20.30
CA ARG A 139 15.82 3.11 19.05
C ARG A 139 14.97 2.42 17.96
N LEU A 140 13.80 2.98 17.66
CA LEU A 140 13.02 2.63 16.47
C LEU A 140 13.02 3.80 15.49
N SER A 141 13.76 3.62 14.40
CA SER A 141 13.64 4.40 13.18
C SER A 141 12.39 3.96 12.41
N CYS A 142 11.48 4.87 12.07
CA CYS A 142 10.54 4.68 10.96
C CYS A 142 10.16 6.00 10.29
N ARG A 143 10.67 6.15 9.06
CA ARG A 143 10.03 6.67 7.85
C ARG A 143 8.63 7.29 8.02
N GLY A 144 8.54 8.60 7.83
CA GLY A 144 7.29 9.30 7.51
C GLY A 144 6.94 9.18 6.03
N ILE A 145 5.82 8.52 5.75
CA ILE A 145 4.88 8.86 4.69
C ILE A 145 3.85 9.74 5.40
N GLU A 146 3.62 10.97 4.93
CA GLU A 146 2.30 11.60 4.87
C GLU A 146 2.43 13.00 4.25
N GLY A 147 1.58 13.25 3.25
CA GLY A 147 1.28 14.55 2.70
C GLY A 147 -0.23 14.77 2.80
N GLU A 148 -0.65 16.00 2.44
CA GLU A 148 -2.00 16.59 2.53
C GLU A 148 -2.32 17.15 3.93
N THR A 149 -2.78 18.38 4.14
CA THR A 149 -3.26 19.50 3.30
C THR A 149 -3.17 20.78 4.14
N ALA A 150 -2.86 21.94 3.54
CA ALA A 150 -3.10 23.24 4.16
C ALA A 150 -3.63 24.21 3.10
N MET A 151 -4.86 24.69 3.33
CA MET A 151 -5.54 25.71 2.54
C MET A 151 -5.50 26.99 3.39
N ASP A 152 -4.88 28.03 2.85
CA ASP A 152 -4.78 29.37 3.46
C ASP A 152 -6.15 30.04 3.57
N GLN A 153 -6.50 30.52 4.76
CA GLN A 153 -7.49 31.57 4.96
C GLN A 153 -6.78 32.80 5.52
N ARG A 154 -6.81 33.90 4.76
CA ARG A 154 -6.46 35.24 5.22
C ARG A 154 -7.68 36.14 5.11
N SER A 155 -7.89 36.88 6.20
CA SER A 155 -8.46 38.23 6.26
C SER A 155 -9.99 38.36 6.26
N LEU A 156 -10.57 38.26 7.46
CA LEU A 156 -11.79 38.96 7.83
C LEU A 156 -11.43 40.06 8.83
N ASN A 157 -11.60 41.32 8.43
CA ASN A 157 -11.72 42.44 9.35
C ASN A 157 -12.67 43.47 8.74
N ARG A 158 -13.93 43.46 9.18
CA ARG A 158 -14.67 44.66 9.60
C ARG A 158 -16.06 44.26 10.12
N LYS A 159 -16.19 44.41 11.44
CA LYS A 159 -17.44 44.44 12.18
C LYS A 159 -18.28 45.64 11.72
N ARG A 160 -19.61 45.48 11.65
CA ARG A 160 -20.57 46.26 12.44
C ARG A 160 -21.96 45.65 12.34
N ALA A 161 -22.58 45.54 13.52
CA ALA A 161 -23.89 45.00 13.79
C ALA A 161 -24.98 46.05 13.59
N LEU A 162 -26.24 45.61 13.41
CA LEU A 162 -27.43 46.09 14.12
C LEU A 162 -28.65 45.18 13.83
N SER A 163 -29.59 45.21 14.76
CA SER A 163 -30.60 44.22 15.16
C SER A 163 -31.97 44.35 14.44
N PRO A 164 -32.95 43.46 14.70
CA PRO A 164 -34.14 43.24 13.87
C PRO A 164 -35.44 43.76 14.49
N SER A 165 -36.43 44.08 13.66
CA SER A 165 -37.87 43.81 13.87
C SER A 165 -38.74 44.55 12.86
N GLN A 166 -39.75 43.88 12.29
CA GLN A 166 -41.18 44.23 12.37
C GLN A 166 -41.99 43.56 11.25
N LYS A 167 -43.07 42.91 11.67
CA LYS A 167 -44.14 42.31 10.87
C LYS A 167 -44.91 43.42 10.13
N LEU A 168 -45.42 43.15 8.94
CA LEU A 168 -46.79 43.52 8.59
C LEU A 168 -47.33 42.78 7.37
N SER A 169 -48.63 42.62 7.43
CA SER A 169 -49.54 41.79 6.68
C SER A 169 -50.10 42.44 5.41
N CYS A 170 -50.67 41.57 4.59
CA CYS A 170 -51.91 41.74 3.84
C CYS A 170 -51.83 41.84 2.31
N CYS A 171 -52.80 41.12 1.76
CA CYS A 171 -53.13 40.77 0.40
C CYS A 171 -53.51 41.99 -0.44
N SER A 172 -53.19 41.97 -1.74
CA SER A 172 -54.01 42.56 -2.81
C SER A 172 -53.62 41.99 -4.17
N THR A 173 -54.63 41.47 -4.85
CA THR A 173 -54.64 40.82 -6.16
C THR A 173 -54.46 41.82 -7.30
N MET A 174 -53.63 41.51 -8.29
CA MET A 174 -53.82 41.94 -9.70
C MET A 174 -53.20 40.89 -10.62
N ALA A 175 -53.98 40.44 -11.60
CA ALA A 175 -53.63 39.42 -12.58
C ALA A 175 -53.35 40.08 -13.94
N VAL A 176 -52.19 39.79 -14.57
CA VAL A 176 -51.99 39.92 -16.03
C VAL A 176 -50.95 38.89 -16.51
N GLY A 177 -51.31 38.13 -17.55
CA GLY A 177 -50.40 37.83 -18.66
C GLY A 177 -49.49 36.60 -18.55
N LYS A 178 -49.98 35.48 -19.08
CA LYS A 178 -49.25 34.22 -19.30
C LYS A 178 -47.99 34.40 -20.16
N ASN A 179 -46.88 33.79 -19.75
CA ASN A 179 -46.01 33.03 -20.67
C ASN A 179 -45.27 31.90 -19.92
N LYS A 180 -45.49 30.67 -20.41
CA LYS A 180 -45.01 29.40 -19.84
C LYS A 180 -43.47 29.36 -19.78
N ARG A 181 -42.90 29.52 -18.58
CA ARG A 181 -41.51 29.19 -18.30
C ARG A 181 -41.45 27.75 -17.77
N ILE A 182 -40.81 26.89 -18.55
CA ILE A 182 -40.49 25.50 -18.23
C ILE A 182 -39.89 25.42 -16.82
N SER A 183 -40.54 24.65 -15.95
CA SER A 183 -40.10 24.39 -14.58
C SER A 183 -38.72 23.74 -14.59
N LYS A 184 -37.72 24.42 -14.03
CA LYS A 184 -36.40 23.84 -13.76
C LYS A 184 -36.59 22.58 -12.92
N GLY A 185 -36.22 21.44 -13.50
CA GLY A 185 -36.18 20.15 -12.82
C GLY A 185 -35.40 20.25 -11.51
N LYS A 186 -35.99 19.66 -10.48
CA LYS A 186 -35.43 19.49 -9.13
C LYS A 186 -33.97 19.03 -9.25
N LYS A 187 -33.04 19.91 -8.83
CA LYS A 187 -31.61 19.62 -8.70
C LYS A 187 -31.49 18.34 -7.88
N GLY A 188 -31.05 17.25 -8.50
CA GLY A 188 -30.88 15.95 -7.86
C GLY A 188 -30.08 16.13 -6.58
N GLY A 189 -30.68 15.76 -5.44
CA GLY A 189 -30.00 15.81 -4.16
C GLY A 189 -28.67 15.08 -4.27
N LYS A 190 -27.57 15.77 -4.01
CA LYS A 190 -26.26 15.13 -3.83
C LYS A 190 -26.48 14.04 -2.77
N LYS A 191 -26.44 12.77 -3.18
CA LYS A 191 -26.46 11.64 -2.25
C LYS A 191 -25.39 11.94 -1.20
N LYS A 192 -25.80 12.09 0.07
CA LYS A 192 -24.84 12.25 1.18
C LYS A 192 -23.81 11.13 1.02
N ALA A 193 -22.53 11.49 1.05
CA ALA A 193 -21.44 10.52 0.97
C ALA A 193 -21.50 9.67 2.26
N VAL A 194 -22.24 8.56 2.20
CA VAL A 194 -22.28 7.57 3.28
C VAL A 194 -20.90 6.94 3.35
N ASP A 195 -20.32 6.93 4.55
CA ASP A 195 -19.01 6.36 4.83
C ASP A 195 -18.87 4.98 4.14
N PRO A 196 -17.85 4.79 3.29
CA PRO A 196 -17.56 3.49 2.67
C PRO A 196 -17.40 2.33 3.65
N PHE A 197 -17.01 2.57 4.91
CA PHE A 197 -16.88 1.54 5.95
C PHE A 197 -18.23 1.07 6.50
N ALA A 198 -19.24 1.92 6.55
CA ALA A 198 -20.59 1.54 6.99
C ALA A 198 -21.28 0.52 6.07
N LYS A 199 -20.75 0.32 4.87
CA LYS A 199 -21.24 -0.66 3.88
C LYS A 199 -20.48 -1.99 3.95
N LYS A 200 -19.55 -2.16 4.89
CA LYS A 200 -18.71 -3.35 5.00
C LYS A 200 -19.17 -4.25 6.13
N GLU A 201 -18.95 -5.54 5.96
CA GLU A 201 -19.24 -6.59 6.93
C GLU A 201 -17.93 -7.28 7.34
N TRP A 202 -17.87 -7.67 8.61
CA TRP A 202 -16.75 -8.40 9.19
C TRP A 202 -16.93 -9.90 9.04
N TYR A 203 -15.85 -10.56 8.65
CA TYR A 203 -15.74 -12.00 8.48
C TYR A 203 -14.54 -12.52 9.26
N ASP A 204 -14.73 -13.60 10.01
CA ASP A 204 -13.70 -14.23 10.83
C ASP A 204 -12.99 -15.32 10.02
N ILE A 205 -11.67 -15.23 9.90
CA ILE A 205 -10.85 -16.18 9.15
C ILE A 205 -10.44 -17.33 10.06
N LYS A 206 -10.77 -18.54 9.62
CA LYS A 206 -10.48 -19.79 10.33
C LYS A 206 -9.35 -20.55 9.63
N ALA A 207 -8.31 -20.87 10.38
CA ALA A 207 -7.22 -21.74 9.97
C ALA A 207 -7.64 -23.22 10.08
N PRO A 208 -7.04 -24.11 9.25
CA PRO A 208 -7.13 -25.56 9.40
C PRO A 208 -6.85 -26.07 10.81
N SER A 209 -7.45 -27.21 11.18
CA SER A 209 -7.18 -27.95 12.42
C SER A 209 -5.72 -28.41 12.61
N VAL A 210 -4.89 -28.28 11.58
CA VAL A 210 -3.46 -28.59 11.61
C VAL A 210 -2.67 -27.57 12.46
N PHE A 211 -3.25 -26.41 12.72
CA PHE A 211 -2.63 -25.34 13.51
C PHE A 211 -3.33 -25.23 14.88
N SER A 212 -2.58 -24.89 15.93
CA SER A 212 -3.13 -24.73 17.28
C SER A 212 -4.18 -23.61 17.35
N ASN A 213 -3.85 -22.44 16.79
CA ASN A 213 -4.74 -21.29 16.77
C ASN A 213 -5.63 -21.33 15.52
N LYS A 214 -6.91 -21.67 15.72
CA LYS A 214 -7.91 -21.65 14.64
C LYS A 214 -8.25 -20.23 14.16
N ASN A 215 -8.12 -19.21 15.01
CA ASN A 215 -8.46 -17.83 14.64
C ASN A 215 -7.24 -17.10 14.10
N VAL A 216 -7.23 -16.77 12.80
CA VAL A 216 -6.11 -16.06 12.15
C VAL A 216 -6.30 -14.55 12.20
N GLY A 217 -7.56 -14.09 12.14
CA GLY A 217 -7.90 -12.68 12.15
C GLY A 217 -9.26 -12.39 11.53
N LYS A 218 -9.56 -11.11 11.33
CA LYS A 218 -10.83 -10.64 10.76
C LYS A 218 -10.59 -9.90 9.45
N THR A 219 -11.48 -10.06 8.48
CA THR A 219 -11.46 -9.30 7.23
C THR A 219 -12.77 -8.57 7.00
N LEU A 220 -12.66 -7.42 6.37
CA LEU A 220 -13.79 -6.57 6.00
C LEU A 220 -14.02 -6.64 4.49
N ILE A 221 -15.26 -6.91 4.09
CA ILE A 221 -15.68 -6.87 2.70
C ILE A 221 -16.97 -6.07 2.55
N THR A 222 -17.20 -5.47 1.38
CA THR A 222 -18.46 -4.79 1.09
C THR A 222 -19.63 -5.77 1.18
N ARG A 223 -20.69 -5.38 1.88
CA ARG A 223 -21.95 -6.12 1.97
C ARG A 223 -22.47 -6.47 0.58
N THR A 224 -23.08 -7.64 0.48
CA THR A 224 -23.72 -8.13 -0.76
C THR A 224 -24.68 -7.07 -1.32
N GLN A 225 -24.48 -6.68 -2.58
CA GLN A 225 -25.31 -5.69 -3.28
C GLN A 225 -25.66 -6.19 -4.68
N GLY A 226 -26.96 -6.36 -4.93
CA GLY A 226 -27.47 -6.82 -6.23
C GLY A 226 -26.88 -8.18 -6.62
N THR A 227 -26.22 -8.25 -7.77
CA THR A 227 -25.63 -9.49 -8.30
C THR A 227 -24.20 -9.76 -7.80
N LYS A 228 -23.64 -8.92 -6.93
CA LYS A 228 -22.29 -9.11 -6.38
C LYS A 228 -22.39 -9.65 -4.95
N ILE A 229 -22.14 -10.95 -4.82
CA ILE A 229 -22.18 -11.65 -3.53
C ILE A 229 -20.84 -11.46 -2.81
N ALA A 230 -20.88 -11.06 -1.54
CA ALA A 230 -19.69 -10.84 -0.73
C ALA A 230 -18.87 -12.14 -0.54
N SER A 231 -19.54 -13.28 -0.31
CA SER A 231 -18.88 -14.57 -0.12
C SER A 231 -18.07 -15.01 -1.34
N GLU A 232 -18.60 -14.87 -2.56
CA GLU A 232 -17.85 -15.15 -3.80
C GLU A 232 -16.64 -14.23 -3.97
N GLY A 233 -16.76 -12.97 -3.55
CA GLY A 233 -15.68 -12.01 -3.57
C GLY A 233 -14.55 -12.32 -2.57
N LEU A 234 -14.82 -13.08 -1.50
CA LEU A 234 -13.83 -13.53 -0.52
C LEU A 234 -13.10 -14.80 -0.97
N LYS A 235 -13.79 -15.70 -1.68
CA LYS A 235 -13.19 -16.95 -2.17
C LYS A 235 -11.94 -16.68 -2.99
N HIS A 236 -10.98 -17.58 -2.83
CA HIS A 236 -9.69 -17.61 -3.53
C HIS A 236 -8.71 -16.47 -3.20
N ARG A 237 -9.03 -15.58 -2.27
CA ARG A 237 -8.01 -14.68 -1.72
C ARG A 237 -7.02 -15.47 -0.89
N VAL A 238 -5.75 -15.06 -0.95
CA VAL A 238 -4.66 -15.67 -0.19
C VAL A 238 -4.28 -14.73 0.94
N ILE A 239 -4.25 -15.28 2.14
CA ILE A 239 -3.87 -14.62 3.38
C ILE A 239 -2.50 -15.15 3.78
N GLU A 240 -1.61 -14.25 4.23
CA GLU A 240 -0.32 -14.62 4.79
C GLU A 240 -0.36 -14.44 6.30
N ALA A 241 0.00 -15.48 7.05
CA ALA A 241 0.13 -15.45 8.50
C ALA A 241 1.51 -15.99 8.91
N SER A 242 2.04 -15.52 10.04
CA SER A 242 3.25 -16.10 10.63
C SER A 242 2.90 -17.44 11.27
N LEU A 243 3.82 -18.40 11.24
CA LEU A 243 3.65 -19.65 12.00
C LEU A 243 3.65 -19.39 13.51
N ALA A 244 4.35 -18.36 13.98
CA ALA A 244 4.31 -17.97 15.40
C ALA A 244 2.89 -17.58 15.84
N ASP A 245 2.17 -16.82 15.03
CA ASP A 245 0.79 -16.41 15.35
C ASP A 245 -0.18 -17.60 15.33
N LEU A 246 0.11 -18.61 14.49
CA LEU A 246 -0.71 -19.82 14.35
C LEU A 246 -0.42 -20.89 15.42
N GLN A 247 0.77 -20.93 15.99
CA GLN A 247 1.21 -21.99 16.91
C GLN A 247 1.50 -21.50 18.33
N GLY A 248 1.79 -20.21 18.52
CA GLY A 248 2.23 -19.62 19.78
C GLY A 248 3.76 -19.62 19.99
N ASP A 249 4.53 -20.27 19.11
CA ASP A 249 5.98 -20.41 19.25
C ASP A 249 6.75 -19.33 18.46
N GLU A 250 7.50 -18.47 19.15
CA GLU A 250 8.29 -17.41 18.52
C GLU A 250 9.49 -17.91 17.69
N ASP A 251 10.03 -19.09 18.02
CA ASP A 251 11.19 -19.67 17.32
C ASP A 251 10.96 -19.83 15.81
N HIS A 252 9.71 -20.04 15.42
CA HIS A 252 9.31 -20.25 14.02
C HIS A 252 8.70 -19.00 13.37
N ALA A 253 8.83 -17.81 13.97
CA ALA A 253 8.27 -16.55 13.44
C ALA A 253 8.77 -16.17 12.04
N TYR A 254 9.90 -16.74 11.60
CA TYR A 254 10.42 -16.51 10.25
C TYR A 254 9.67 -17.25 9.14
N ARG A 255 8.72 -18.14 9.47
CA ARG A 255 7.96 -18.92 8.52
C ARG A 255 6.61 -18.25 8.25
N LYS A 256 6.35 -17.95 6.99
CA LYS A 256 5.08 -17.41 6.50
C LYS A 256 4.26 -18.52 5.87
N ILE A 257 3.06 -18.72 6.36
CA ILE A 257 2.09 -19.65 5.80
C ILE A 257 1.08 -18.87 4.97
N ARG A 258 0.81 -19.40 3.77
CA ARG A 258 -0.18 -18.87 2.85
C ARG A 258 -1.42 -19.73 2.92
N LEU A 259 -2.52 -19.16 3.38
CA LEU A 259 -3.82 -19.80 3.49
C LEU A 259 -4.73 -19.21 2.42
N ARG A 260 -5.36 -20.05 1.60
CA ARG A 260 -6.34 -19.60 0.60
C ARG A 260 -7.74 -19.82 1.13
N ILE A 261 -8.61 -18.82 0.98
CA ILE A 261 -10.03 -18.97 1.28
C ILE A 261 -10.66 -19.90 0.23
N GLU A 262 -11.26 -20.99 0.66
CA GLU A 262 -11.97 -21.91 -0.23
C GLU A 262 -13.48 -21.79 -0.08
N ASP A 263 -13.97 -21.70 1.16
CA ASP A 263 -15.39 -21.57 1.43
C ASP A 263 -15.71 -20.57 2.55
N VAL A 264 -16.97 -20.13 2.57
CA VAL A 264 -17.50 -19.15 3.53
C VAL A 264 -18.81 -19.69 4.09
N GLN A 265 -18.87 -19.90 5.40
CA GLN A 265 -20.04 -20.37 6.14
C GLN A 265 -20.50 -19.28 7.11
N GLY A 266 -21.64 -18.65 6.80
CA GLY A 266 -22.10 -17.49 7.56
C GLY A 266 -21.06 -16.37 7.56
N LYS A 267 -20.53 -16.01 8.74
CA LYS A 267 -19.44 -15.03 8.92
C LYS A 267 -18.05 -15.68 9.05
N ASN A 268 -17.99 -17.01 9.12
CA ASN A 268 -16.75 -17.76 9.22
C ASN A 268 -16.21 -18.09 7.83
N VAL A 269 -14.91 -17.90 7.64
CA VAL A 269 -14.22 -18.12 6.38
C VAL A 269 -13.25 -19.26 6.55
N LEU A 270 -13.49 -20.36 5.84
CA LEU A 270 -12.65 -21.55 5.90
C LEU A 270 -11.50 -21.44 4.91
N THR A 271 -10.29 -21.67 5.42
CA THR A 271 -9.07 -21.57 4.62
C THR A 271 -8.35 -22.89 4.49
N ASN A 272 -7.67 -23.10 3.36
CA ASN A 272 -6.84 -24.27 3.13
C ASN A 272 -5.38 -23.86 2.91
N PHE A 273 -4.44 -24.77 3.18
CA PHE A 273 -3.03 -24.53 2.95
C PHE A 273 -2.75 -24.34 1.46
N TRP A 274 -2.18 -23.19 1.09
CA TRP A 274 -1.86 -22.86 -0.30
C TRP A 274 -0.36 -22.83 -0.59
N GLY A 275 0.44 -22.54 0.42
CA GLY A 275 1.89 -22.51 0.30
C GLY A 275 2.59 -22.02 1.55
N MET A 276 3.92 -22.04 1.49
CA MET A 276 4.78 -21.62 2.59
C MET A 276 5.97 -20.86 2.02
N ASP A 277 6.42 -19.84 2.74
CA ASP A 277 7.54 -18.99 2.38
C ASP A 277 8.35 -18.61 3.63
N PHE A 278 9.61 -18.21 3.44
CA PHE A 278 10.44 -17.62 4.50
C PHE A 278 10.34 -16.09 4.49
N THR A 279 10.55 -15.45 5.64
CA THR A 279 10.84 -14.02 5.70
C THR A 279 12.14 -13.68 4.96
N THR A 280 12.20 -12.50 4.37
CA THR A 280 13.41 -12.02 3.67
C THR A 280 14.60 -11.89 4.61
N ASP A 281 14.34 -11.58 5.87
CA ASP A 281 15.37 -11.28 6.86
C ASP A 281 16.06 -12.56 7.33
N LYS A 282 15.29 -13.63 7.58
CA LYS A 282 15.87 -14.94 7.89
C LYS A 282 16.72 -15.46 6.73
N LEU A 283 16.23 -15.38 5.49
CA LEU A 283 17.02 -15.78 4.31
C LEU A 283 18.33 -15.00 4.20
N ARG A 284 18.29 -13.67 4.38
CA ARG A 284 19.50 -12.82 4.36
C ARG A 284 20.46 -13.14 5.50
N SER A 285 19.95 -13.53 6.68
CA SER A 285 20.77 -13.90 7.84
C SER A 285 21.53 -15.22 7.65
N LEU A 286 20.92 -16.17 6.92
CA LEU A 286 21.47 -17.50 6.64
C LEU A 286 22.50 -17.47 5.51
N VAL A 287 22.25 -16.67 4.45
CA VAL A 287 23.14 -16.56 3.29
C VAL A 287 24.37 -15.70 3.62
N ARG A 288 25.35 -16.33 4.26
CA ARG A 288 26.66 -15.75 4.60
C ARG A 288 27.75 -16.21 3.65
N LYS A 289 28.84 -15.44 3.58
CA LYS A 289 30.06 -15.82 2.84
C LYS A 289 30.79 -16.98 3.56
N ARG A 290 31.72 -17.64 2.85
CA ARG A 290 32.62 -18.70 3.36
C ARG A 290 32.01 -20.08 3.59
N GLN A 291 30.77 -20.29 3.17
CA GLN A 291 30.09 -21.59 3.12
C GLN A 291 29.43 -21.77 1.75
N SER A 292 29.19 -23.01 1.33
CA SER A 292 28.46 -23.30 0.10
C SER A 292 26.96 -23.28 0.38
N LEU A 293 26.22 -22.59 -0.49
CA LEU A 293 24.76 -22.67 -0.55
C LEU A 293 24.35 -23.78 -1.52
N ILE A 294 23.52 -24.69 -1.05
CA ILE A 294 23.02 -25.82 -1.82
C ILE A 294 21.51 -25.67 -1.93
N GLU A 295 21.04 -25.46 -3.16
CA GLU A 295 19.61 -25.38 -3.48
C GLU A 295 19.17 -26.60 -4.28
N ALA A 296 18.00 -27.13 -3.93
CA ALA A 296 17.29 -28.16 -4.67
C ALA A 296 15.83 -27.76 -4.82
N HIS A 297 15.24 -28.04 -5.97
CA HIS A 297 13.82 -27.88 -6.21
C HIS A 297 13.27 -29.14 -6.88
N ILE A 298 12.01 -29.42 -6.61
CA ILE A 298 11.30 -30.56 -7.19
C ILE A 298 9.81 -30.26 -7.28
N ASP A 299 9.19 -30.83 -8.31
CA ASP A 299 7.75 -30.85 -8.50
C ASP A 299 7.25 -32.25 -8.14
N VAL A 300 6.34 -32.34 -7.17
CA VAL A 300 5.81 -33.61 -6.66
C VAL A 300 4.30 -33.54 -6.64
N LYS A 301 3.66 -34.68 -6.91
CA LYS A 301 2.22 -34.85 -6.71
C LYS A 301 1.99 -35.60 -5.40
N THR A 302 1.13 -35.07 -4.55
CA THR A 302 0.68 -35.75 -3.32
C THR A 302 -0.40 -36.78 -3.66
N THR A 303 -0.77 -37.61 -2.67
CA THR A 303 -1.88 -38.58 -2.78
C THR A 303 -3.21 -37.90 -3.14
N ASP A 304 -3.45 -36.71 -2.61
CA ASP A 304 -4.61 -35.85 -2.89
C ASP A 304 -4.61 -35.20 -4.29
N ALA A 305 -3.66 -35.55 -5.15
CA ALA A 305 -3.46 -34.96 -6.47
C ALA A 305 -3.13 -33.45 -6.48
N TYR A 306 -2.65 -32.89 -5.37
CA TYR A 306 -2.00 -31.58 -5.39
C TYR A 306 -0.62 -31.68 -6.02
N THR A 307 -0.33 -30.82 -6.99
CA THR A 307 1.02 -30.70 -7.55
C THR A 307 1.75 -29.56 -6.84
N LEU A 308 2.76 -29.90 -6.05
CA LEU A 308 3.56 -28.99 -5.24
C LEU A 308 4.95 -28.80 -5.84
N ARG A 309 5.43 -27.55 -5.89
CA ARG A 309 6.84 -27.23 -6.10
C ARG A 309 7.49 -26.90 -4.77
N MET A 310 8.41 -27.74 -4.33
CA MET A 310 9.12 -27.59 -3.08
C MET A 310 10.55 -27.12 -3.34
N PHE A 311 11.00 -26.13 -2.57
CA PHE A 311 12.36 -25.60 -2.61
C PHE A 311 13.04 -25.88 -1.28
N CYS A 312 14.15 -26.60 -1.31
CA CYS A 312 14.99 -26.87 -0.15
C CYS A 312 16.30 -26.11 -0.28
N ILE A 313 16.72 -25.51 0.83
CA ILE A 313 18.02 -24.85 0.97
C ILE A 313 18.82 -25.55 2.06
N ALA A 314 20.13 -25.64 1.87
CA ALA A 314 21.06 -26.16 2.86
C ALA A 314 22.39 -25.40 2.79
N PHE A 315 23.09 -25.34 3.93
CA PHE A 315 24.40 -24.72 4.04
C PHE A 315 25.41 -25.74 4.55
N THR A 316 26.66 -25.60 4.12
CA THR A 316 27.73 -26.47 4.61
C THR A 316 28.13 -26.12 6.04
N LYS A 317 28.25 -27.12 6.90
CA LYS A 317 28.69 -26.98 8.30
C LYS A 317 30.21 -27.07 8.38
N LYS A 318 30.82 -26.23 9.22
CA LYS A 318 32.25 -26.29 9.51
C LYS A 318 32.54 -27.49 10.42
N ARG A 319 33.60 -28.25 10.14
CA ARG A 319 34.05 -29.32 11.04
C ARG A 319 34.78 -28.72 12.24
N VAL A 320 34.69 -29.37 13.41
CA VAL A 320 35.22 -28.87 14.69
C VAL A 320 36.70 -28.51 14.59
N ASN A 321 37.53 -29.35 13.93
CA ASN A 321 38.98 -29.15 13.82
C ASN A 321 39.43 -28.54 12.48
N GLN A 322 38.57 -27.79 11.79
CA GLN A 322 38.90 -27.25 10.48
C GLN A 322 39.67 -25.92 10.59
N GLN A 323 40.97 -25.97 10.22
CA GLN A 323 41.84 -24.78 10.15
C GLN A 323 41.39 -23.77 9.08
N LYS A 324 40.91 -24.26 7.92
CA LYS A 324 40.40 -23.39 6.85
C LYS A 324 39.18 -22.59 7.32
N VAL A 325 39.22 -21.29 7.09
CA VAL A 325 38.13 -20.37 7.42
C VAL A 325 36.90 -20.57 6.52
N THR A 326 37.08 -21.22 5.36
CA THR A 326 36.01 -21.53 4.39
C THR A 326 35.63 -23.01 4.40
N CYS A 327 34.34 -23.32 4.32
CA CYS A 327 33.78 -24.67 4.21
C CYS A 327 33.08 -24.87 2.86
N TYR A 328 33.80 -24.74 1.75
CA TYR A 328 33.23 -24.99 0.43
C TYR A 328 33.23 -26.48 0.08
N ALA A 329 32.08 -27.01 -0.33
CA ALA A 329 31.95 -28.36 -0.88
C ALA A 329 32.39 -28.38 -2.36
N LYS A 330 33.00 -29.48 -2.81
CA LYS A 330 33.35 -29.67 -4.23
C LYS A 330 32.08 -29.76 -5.08
N GLY A 331 32.16 -29.34 -6.35
CA GLY A 331 31.01 -29.36 -7.27
C GLY A 331 30.36 -30.76 -7.41
N SER A 332 31.16 -31.82 -7.40
CA SER A 332 30.68 -33.21 -7.41
C SER A 332 29.85 -33.55 -6.17
N GLN A 333 30.33 -33.19 -4.99
CA GLN A 333 29.63 -33.37 -3.72
C GLN A 333 28.30 -32.60 -3.70
N VAL A 334 28.28 -31.36 -4.17
CA VAL A 334 27.04 -30.56 -4.28
C VAL A 334 26.01 -31.23 -5.18
N ARG A 335 26.43 -31.81 -6.32
CA ARG A 335 25.54 -32.54 -7.23
C ARG A 335 24.96 -33.81 -6.57
N GLN A 336 25.79 -34.56 -5.85
CA GLN A 336 25.34 -35.75 -5.10
C GLN A 336 24.35 -35.38 -3.99
N ILE A 337 24.63 -34.33 -3.22
CA ILE A 337 23.74 -33.81 -2.17
C ILE A 337 22.40 -33.38 -2.78
N ARG A 338 22.40 -32.64 -3.90
CA ARG A 338 21.17 -32.24 -4.60
C ARG A 338 20.35 -33.44 -5.09
N ARG A 339 20.99 -34.55 -5.49
CA ARG A 339 20.30 -35.78 -5.89
C ARG A 339 19.58 -36.39 -4.68
N LYS A 340 20.30 -36.59 -3.57
CA LYS A 340 19.72 -37.12 -2.31
C LYS A 340 18.62 -36.23 -1.75
N MET A 341 18.78 -34.90 -1.79
CA MET A 341 17.74 -33.96 -1.34
C MET A 341 16.45 -34.13 -2.14
N ARG A 342 16.53 -34.24 -3.47
CA ARG A 342 15.36 -34.45 -4.32
C ARG A 342 14.68 -35.78 -4.04
N GLU A 343 15.47 -36.85 -3.90
CA GLU A 343 14.96 -38.19 -3.60
C GLU A 343 14.17 -38.24 -2.29
N ILE A 344 14.74 -37.71 -1.20
CA ILE A 344 14.06 -37.67 0.11
C ILE A 344 12.78 -36.81 0.04
N MET A 345 12.83 -35.67 -0.63
CA MET A 345 11.66 -34.81 -0.81
C MET A 345 10.55 -35.49 -1.59
N VAL A 346 10.87 -36.29 -2.62
CA VAL A 346 9.88 -37.06 -3.41
C VAL A 346 9.25 -38.14 -2.55
N ASN A 347 10.06 -38.95 -1.87
CA ASN A 347 9.59 -40.07 -1.07
C ASN A 347 8.66 -39.61 0.06
N GLN A 348 9.00 -38.49 0.72
CA GLN A 348 8.18 -37.91 1.79
C GLN A 348 6.90 -37.23 1.30
N ALA A 349 6.89 -36.65 0.10
CA ALA A 349 5.74 -35.91 -0.42
C ALA A 349 4.76 -36.78 -1.23
N GLN A 350 5.22 -37.86 -1.87
CA GLN A 350 4.34 -38.79 -2.60
C GLN A 350 3.51 -39.68 -1.66
N SER A 351 4.06 -40.01 -0.50
CA SER A 351 3.42 -40.91 0.47
C SER A 351 2.33 -40.24 1.32
N CYS A 352 2.33 -38.91 1.40
CA CYS A 352 1.48 -38.16 2.34
C CYS A 352 0.38 -37.35 1.65
N SER A 353 -0.73 -37.18 2.39
CA SER A 353 -1.75 -36.17 2.12
C SER A 353 -1.19 -34.76 2.31
N LEU A 354 -1.88 -33.73 1.78
CA LEU A 354 -1.44 -32.34 1.99
C LEU A 354 -1.40 -31.96 3.48
N LYS A 355 -2.34 -32.50 4.25
CA LYS A 355 -2.47 -32.31 5.71
C LYS A 355 -1.24 -32.84 6.45
N GLU A 356 -0.89 -34.10 6.21
CA GLU A 356 0.30 -34.74 6.82
C GLU A 356 1.60 -34.06 6.40
N LEU A 357 1.69 -33.62 5.15
CA LEU A 357 2.88 -32.96 4.65
C LEU A 357 3.12 -31.61 5.35
N VAL A 358 2.05 -30.86 5.66
CA VAL A 358 2.13 -29.63 6.46
C VAL A 358 2.58 -29.93 7.89
N LEU A 359 2.09 -31.01 8.51
CA LEU A 359 2.56 -31.46 9.82
C LEU A 359 4.04 -31.84 9.82
N LYS A 360 4.60 -32.31 8.69
CA LYS A 360 6.04 -32.53 8.54
C LYS A 360 6.83 -31.24 8.33
N PHE A 361 6.21 -30.21 7.75
CA PHE A 361 6.86 -28.92 7.52
C PHE A 361 7.09 -28.14 8.80
N ILE A 362 6.13 -28.13 9.72
CA ILE A 362 6.16 -27.32 10.96
C ILE A 362 7.38 -27.67 11.86
N PRO A 363 7.60 -28.93 12.28
CA PRO A 363 8.76 -29.34 13.09
C PRO A 363 10.03 -29.63 12.25
N GLU A 364 9.95 -29.38 10.93
CA GLU A 364 11.06 -29.52 9.99
C GLU A 364 11.66 -30.94 9.88
N SER A 365 10.84 -31.98 10.02
CA SER A 365 11.30 -33.38 10.01
C SER A 365 12.07 -33.74 8.73
N ILE A 366 11.58 -33.27 7.58
CA ILE A 366 12.22 -33.47 6.27
C ILE A 366 13.63 -32.85 6.24
N GLY A 367 13.83 -31.69 6.89
CA GLY A 367 15.13 -31.05 6.97
C GLY A 367 16.14 -31.89 7.76
N LYS A 368 15.71 -32.43 8.91
CA LYS A 368 16.53 -33.30 9.77
C LYS A 368 16.87 -34.64 9.08
N GLU A 369 15.95 -35.22 8.34
CA GLU A 369 16.19 -36.43 7.54
C GLU A 369 17.24 -36.19 6.45
N ILE A 370 17.15 -35.07 5.73
CA ILE A 370 18.14 -34.69 4.72
C ILE A 370 19.51 -34.50 5.38
N GLU A 371 19.60 -33.85 6.54
CA GLU A 371 20.87 -33.66 7.26
C GLU A 371 21.51 -35.01 7.62
N LYS A 372 20.74 -35.95 8.15
CA LYS A 372 21.22 -37.31 8.47
C LYS A 372 21.71 -38.05 7.22
N ALA A 373 20.93 -38.07 6.14
CA ALA A 373 21.27 -38.82 4.92
C ALA A 373 22.46 -38.24 4.12
N THR A 374 22.69 -36.93 4.25
CA THR A 374 23.76 -36.22 3.53
C THR A 374 25.05 -36.07 4.35
N SER A 375 25.00 -36.31 5.66
CA SER A 375 26.15 -36.27 6.58
C SER A 375 27.34 -37.12 6.09
N SER A 376 27.05 -38.26 5.44
CA SER A 376 28.05 -39.17 4.84
C SER A 376 28.84 -38.54 3.69
N ILE A 377 28.25 -37.60 2.95
CA ILE A 377 28.92 -36.90 1.83
C ILE A 377 29.63 -35.66 2.35
N TYR A 378 28.88 -34.81 3.05
CA TYR A 378 29.39 -33.56 3.60
C TYR A 378 28.46 -33.09 4.73
N PRO A 379 29.00 -32.61 5.87
CA PRO A 379 28.16 -32.14 6.97
C PRO A 379 27.40 -30.86 6.57
N LEU A 380 26.07 -30.89 6.68
CA LEU A 380 25.20 -29.75 6.42
C LEU A 380 24.70 -29.13 7.73
N GLN A 381 24.16 -27.92 7.63
CA GLN A 381 23.46 -27.21 8.69
C GLN A 381 22.32 -26.39 8.05
N ASN A 382 21.33 -26.01 8.85
CA ASN A 382 20.24 -25.13 8.42
C ASN A 382 19.53 -25.65 7.16
N VAL A 383 19.19 -26.93 7.17
CA VAL A 383 18.49 -27.59 6.07
C VAL A 383 17.00 -27.31 6.22
N TYR A 384 16.46 -26.46 5.35
CA TYR A 384 15.08 -26.02 5.43
C TYR A 384 14.34 -26.17 4.10
N ILE A 385 13.05 -26.50 4.19
CA ILE A 385 12.11 -26.27 3.09
C ILE A 385 11.77 -24.78 3.08
N ARG A 386 12.48 -24.04 2.24
CA ARG A 386 12.38 -22.58 2.13
C ARG A 386 11.02 -22.13 1.60
N LYS A 387 10.51 -22.86 0.61
CA LYS A 387 9.31 -22.45 -0.12
C LYS A 387 8.53 -23.65 -0.62
N VAL A 388 7.21 -23.58 -0.54
CA VAL A 388 6.29 -24.53 -1.17
C VAL A 388 5.25 -23.73 -1.95
N LYS A 389 5.03 -24.11 -3.22
CA LYS A 389 4.00 -23.55 -4.08
C LYS A 389 3.09 -24.66 -4.57
N ILE A 390 1.77 -24.50 -4.47
CA ILE A 390 0.84 -25.31 -5.27
C ILE A 390 0.88 -24.80 -6.72
N LEU A 391 1.23 -25.68 -7.65
CA LEU A 391 1.16 -25.42 -9.10
C LEU A 391 -0.22 -25.76 -9.65
N LYS A 392 -0.76 -26.90 -9.23
CA LYS A 392 -2.06 -27.40 -9.65
C LYS A 392 -2.79 -27.97 -8.45
N ALA A 393 -3.97 -27.43 -8.17
CA ALA A 393 -4.90 -27.99 -7.20
C ALA A 393 -5.86 -28.97 -7.90
N PRO A 394 -6.31 -30.03 -7.21
CA PRO A 394 -7.39 -30.89 -7.69
C PRO A 394 -8.72 -30.12 -7.75
N LYS A 395 -9.77 -30.79 -8.25
CA LYS A 395 -11.13 -30.22 -8.18
C LYS A 395 -11.50 -29.97 -6.72
N PHE A 396 -12.19 -28.86 -6.48
CA PHE A 396 -12.67 -28.51 -5.14
C PHE A 396 -13.61 -29.60 -4.63
N ASP A 397 -13.32 -30.08 -3.42
CA ASP A 397 -14.09 -31.10 -2.74
C ASP A 397 -14.45 -30.58 -1.35
N LEU A 398 -15.75 -30.37 -1.13
CA LEU A 398 -16.25 -29.81 0.12
C LEU A 398 -16.05 -30.79 1.28
N GLY A 399 -16.18 -32.11 1.04
CA GLY A 399 -16.02 -33.12 2.08
C GLY A 399 -14.63 -33.10 2.69
N LYS A 400 -13.60 -33.12 1.83
CA LYS A 400 -12.19 -33.01 2.25
C LYS A 400 -11.87 -31.70 2.97
N LEU A 401 -12.52 -30.60 2.59
CA LEU A 401 -12.34 -29.32 3.30
C LEU A 401 -12.94 -29.39 4.71
N MET A 402 -14.11 -30.00 4.86
CA MET A 402 -14.76 -30.13 6.17
C MET A 402 -13.97 -31.03 7.11
N GLU A 403 -13.34 -32.10 6.62
CA GLU A 403 -12.41 -32.94 7.40
C GLU A 403 -11.22 -32.17 7.98
N VAL A 404 -10.76 -31.13 7.29
CA VAL A 404 -9.65 -30.28 7.72
C VAL A 404 -10.09 -29.24 8.76
N HIS A 405 -11.36 -28.89 8.81
CA HIS A 405 -11.93 -27.88 9.71
C HIS A 405 -12.79 -28.46 10.85
N GLY A 406 -12.69 -29.77 11.10
CA GLY A 406 -13.49 -30.55 12.07
C GLY A 406 -14.10 -29.80 13.25
N ASP A 407 -15.37 -30.12 13.47
CA ASP A 407 -16.31 -29.66 14.51
C ASP A 407 -16.64 -28.15 14.47
N TYR A 408 -17.47 -27.78 13.50
CA TYR A 408 -18.46 -26.70 13.68
C TYR A 408 -19.84 -27.35 13.79
N THR A 409 -20.09 -28.06 14.89
CA THR A 409 -21.45 -28.28 15.37
C THR A 409 -21.79 -27.10 16.26
N GLU A 410 -22.27 -26.01 15.68
CA GLU A 410 -23.21 -25.08 16.32
C GLU A 410 -23.69 -24.05 15.29
N ASP A 411 -25.03 -23.92 15.28
CA ASP A 411 -25.86 -22.94 14.58
C ASP A 411 -25.96 -23.03 13.06
N ILE A 412 -26.35 -24.22 12.57
CA ILE A 412 -27.33 -24.26 11.48
C ILE A 412 -28.55 -23.51 11.99
N GLY A 413 -28.71 -22.28 11.51
CA GLY A 413 -29.77 -21.37 11.94
C GLY A 413 -31.11 -22.10 12.05
N ALA A 414 -31.83 -21.78 13.11
CA ALA A 414 -33.22 -22.10 13.29
C ALA A 414 -33.93 -22.03 11.93
N LYS A 415 -34.54 -23.14 11.50
CA LYS A 415 -35.54 -23.11 10.45
C LYS A 415 -36.53 -22.03 10.86
N LEU A 416 -36.67 -21.00 10.03
CA LEU A 416 -37.86 -20.17 10.07
C LEU A 416 -39.01 -21.10 9.74
N ASP A 417 -39.69 -21.57 10.78
CA ASP A 417 -40.98 -22.21 10.69
C ASP A 417 -41.89 -21.26 9.92
N ARG A 418 -42.25 -21.69 8.71
CA ARG A 418 -43.42 -21.18 8.02
C ARG A 418 -44.60 -21.77 8.81
N PRO A 419 -45.57 -20.95 9.29
CA PRO A 419 -46.66 -21.46 10.09
C PRO A 419 -47.42 -22.55 9.33
N ALA A 420 -47.78 -23.57 10.11
CA ALA A 420 -48.29 -24.87 9.70
C ALA A 420 -49.53 -24.80 8.79
N ASP A 421 -49.54 -25.63 7.76
CA ASP A 421 -50.72 -26.38 7.34
C ASP A 421 -50.50 -27.82 7.80
N GLU A 422 -51.48 -28.37 8.51
CA GLU A 422 -51.42 -29.68 9.18
C GLU A 422 -51.30 -30.86 8.20
N PRO A 423 -50.65 -31.96 8.62
CA PRO A 423 -50.49 -33.17 7.82
C PRO A 423 -51.69 -34.11 7.93
N VAL A 424 -52.21 -34.58 6.79
CA VAL A 424 -53.09 -35.76 6.75
C VAL A 424 -52.25 -36.99 6.41
N ALA A 425 -52.39 -37.99 7.26
CA ALA A 425 -51.60 -39.22 7.36
C ALA A 425 -51.68 -40.14 6.12
N GLU A 426 -50.58 -40.85 5.87
CA GLU A 426 -50.57 -42.09 5.09
C GLU A 426 -51.23 -43.22 5.90
N PRO A 427 -52.14 -44.02 5.32
CA PRO A 427 -52.70 -45.17 6.03
C PRO A 427 -51.85 -46.43 5.80
N THR A 428 -51.47 -47.05 6.91
CA THR A 428 -51.01 -48.43 7.01
C THR A 428 -52.14 -49.42 6.73
N GLU A 429 -51.74 -50.59 6.22
CA GLU A 429 -52.57 -51.72 5.81
C GLU A 429 -53.56 -52.21 6.88
N LEU A 430 -54.79 -52.50 6.45
CA LEU A 430 -55.73 -53.38 7.14
C LEU A 430 -56.38 -54.26 6.08
N VAL A 431 -56.11 -55.55 6.18
CA VAL A 431 -56.66 -56.64 5.39
C VAL A 431 -58.16 -56.79 5.65
N ASP A 432 -58.97 -56.93 4.60
CA ASP A 432 -60.09 -57.86 4.64
C ASP A 432 -60.56 -58.31 3.24
N LEU A 433 -60.94 -59.59 3.20
CA LEU A 433 -61.15 -60.43 2.05
C LEU A 433 -62.44 -60.10 1.28
N LEU A 434 -62.40 -60.23 -0.06
CA LEU A 434 -63.33 -60.97 -0.91
C LEU A 434 -63.56 -60.30 -2.29
N THR A 435 -63.39 -61.12 -3.33
CA THR A 435 -63.86 -60.98 -4.74
C THR A 435 -63.02 -60.17 -5.76
N GLY A 436 -62.06 -60.86 -6.40
CA GLY A 436 -62.10 -61.23 -7.83
C GLY A 436 -62.19 -60.17 -8.96
N ARG A 437 -61.14 -60.16 -9.81
CA ARG A 437 -61.11 -59.94 -11.28
C ARG A 437 -61.44 -58.56 -11.91
N ALA A 438 -60.40 -58.04 -12.59
CA ALA A 438 -60.28 -57.52 -13.98
C ALA A 438 -61.43 -56.77 -14.69
N LEU A 439 -61.11 -55.60 -15.29
CA LEU A 439 -61.22 -55.26 -16.74
C LEU A 439 -61.27 -53.72 -17.01
N SER A 440 -60.55 -53.27 -18.05
CA SER A 440 -60.86 -52.07 -18.86
C SER A 440 -62.01 -52.39 -19.87
N PRO A 441 -62.54 -51.53 -20.76
CA PRO A 441 -62.25 -50.10 -21.06
C PRO A 441 -63.52 -49.24 -21.38
N SER A 442 -63.29 -48.00 -21.82
CA SER A 442 -64.03 -47.28 -22.88
C SER A 442 -65.35 -46.51 -22.60
N GLN A 443 -65.24 -45.20 -22.89
CA GLN A 443 -66.09 -44.38 -23.76
C GLN A 443 -67.44 -43.81 -23.28
N LYS A 444 -67.50 -42.46 -23.39
CA LYS A 444 -68.40 -41.64 -24.24
C LYS A 444 -69.38 -40.70 -23.53
N LEU A 445 -69.47 -39.53 -24.17
CA LEU A 445 -70.56 -38.55 -24.22
C LEU A 445 -70.67 -37.62 -22.99
N SER A 446 -71.02 -36.34 -23.08
CA SER A 446 -71.11 -35.33 -24.14
C SER A 446 -71.84 -34.16 -23.47
N CYS A 447 -71.35 -32.92 -23.58
CA CYS A 447 -72.19 -31.76 -23.89
C CYS A 447 -71.31 -30.54 -24.06
N CYS A 448 -71.42 -29.92 -25.23
CA CYS A 448 -70.85 -28.63 -25.59
C CYS A 448 -71.98 -27.60 -25.49
N SER A 449 -71.72 -26.40 -24.96
CA SER A 449 -72.40 -25.15 -25.33
C SER A 449 -71.63 -23.92 -24.82
N THR A 450 -70.75 -23.44 -25.71
CA THR A 450 -70.59 -22.04 -26.16
C THR A 450 -70.84 -20.87 -25.19
N MET A 451 -69.80 -20.06 -24.96
CA MET A 451 -69.85 -18.59 -24.98
C MET A 451 -68.49 -18.06 -25.49
N ALA A 452 -68.56 -17.09 -26.40
CA ALA A 452 -67.49 -16.69 -27.30
C ALA A 452 -66.53 -15.61 -26.75
N VAL A 453 -65.38 -15.57 -27.41
CA VAL A 453 -64.15 -14.80 -27.22
C VAL A 453 -64.34 -13.28 -27.34
N GLY A 454 -63.82 -12.54 -26.34
CA GLY A 454 -63.44 -11.13 -26.41
C GLY A 454 -61.92 -10.97 -26.38
N LYS A 455 -61.36 -10.68 -27.55
CA LYS A 455 -59.95 -10.49 -27.93
C LYS A 455 -59.06 -9.80 -26.87
N ASN A 456 -57.89 -10.39 -26.60
CA ASN A 456 -56.69 -9.59 -26.30
C ASN A 456 -55.45 -10.09 -27.06
N LYS A 457 -54.74 -9.11 -27.62
CA LYS A 457 -53.74 -9.21 -28.67
C LYS A 457 -52.56 -10.12 -28.31
N ARG A 458 -52.27 -10.99 -29.27
CA ARG A 458 -51.03 -11.75 -29.49
C ARG A 458 -49.80 -10.83 -29.36
N ILE A 459 -49.10 -10.87 -28.22
CA ILE A 459 -47.72 -10.41 -28.15
C ILE A 459 -46.86 -11.58 -28.66
N SER A 460 -46.31 -11.40 -29.86
CA SER A 460 -45.32 -12.29 -30.45
C SER A 460 -44.20 -12.56 -29.45
N LYS A 461 -43.87 -13.82 -29.20
CA LYS A 461 -42.66 -14.24 -28.50
C LYS A 461 -41.46 -13.52 -29.12
N GLY A 462 -41.00 -12.47 -28.44
CA GLY A 462 -39.78 -11.76 -28.77
C GLY A 462 -38.65 -12.77 -28.82
N LYS A 463 -37.98 -12.81 -29.97
CA LYS A 463 -36.74 -13.54 -30.27
C LYS A 463 -35.87 -13.59 -29.00
N LYS A 464 -35.59 -14.80 -28.50
CA LYS A 464 -34.60 -15.08 -27.43
C LYS A 464 -33.42 -14.13 -27.65
N GLY A 465 -33.25 -13.18 -26.73
CA GLY A 465 -32.16 -12.21 -26.79
C GLY A 465 -30.87 -12.98 -26.99
N GLY A 466 -30.27 -12.82 -28.17
CA GLY A 466 -29.02 -13.48 -28.50
C GLY A 466 -28.06 -13.19 -27.36
N LYS A 467 -27.47 -14.24 -26.77
CA LYS A 467 -26.36 -14.12 -25.83
C LYS A 467 -25.45 -13.03 -26.41
N LYS A 468 -25.33 -11.88 -25.72
CA LYS A 468 -24.38 -10.84 -26.12
C LYS A 468 -23.05 -11.58 -26.28
N LYS A 469 -22.61 -11.78 -27.54
CA LYS A 469 -21.32 -12.42 -27.80
C LYS A 469 -20.34 -11.65 -26.93
N ALA A 470 -19.53 -12.36 -26.14
CA ALA A 470 -18.49 -11.73 -25.34
C ALA A 470 -17.55 -11.05 -26.34
N VAL A 471 -17.79 -9.77 -26.62
CA VAL A 471 -16.99 -9.00 -27.57
C VAL A 471 -15.64 -8.84 -26.93
N ASP A 472 -14.60 -9.30 -27.62
CA ASP A 472 -13.22 -9.20 -27.20
C ASP A 472 -12.93 -7.77 -26.69
N PRO A 473 -12.47 -7.62 -25.43
CA PRO A 473 -12.07 -6.33 -24.89
C PRO A 473 -11.08 -5.56 -25.76
N PHE A 474 -10.26 -6.21 -26.61
CA PHE A 474 -9.34 -5.54 -27.53
C PHE A 474 -10.03 -4.93 -28.77
N ALA A 475 -11.16 -5.48 -29.22
CA ALA A 475 -11.92 -4.93 -30.35
C ALA A 475 -12.52 -3.54 -30.07
N LYS A 476 -12.55 -3.13 -28.79
CA LYS A 476 -13.02 -1.82 -28.35
C LYS A 476 -11.87 -0.83 -28.13
N LYS A 477 -10.63 -1.21 -28.39
CA LYS A 477 -9.44 -0.39 -28.14
C LYS A 477 -8.91 0.22 -29.44
N GLU A 478 -8.38 1.42 -29.31
CA GLU A 478 -7.69 2.15 -30.38
C GLU A 478 -6.20 2.27 -30.04
N TRP A 479 -5.39 2.24 -31.09
CA TRP A 479 -3.94 2.39 -31.01
C TRP A 479 -3.55 3.84 -31.26
N TYR A 480 -2.62 4.31 -30.44
CA TYR A 480 -2.03 5.65 -30.49
C TYR A 480 -0.51 5.53 -30.51
N ASP A 481 0.14 6.29 -31.37
CA ASP A 481 1.59 6.31 -31.52
C ASP A 481 2.19 7.42 -30.64
N ILE A 482 3.13 7.06 -29.77
CA ILE A 482 3.79 7.98 -28.86
C ILE A 482 4.96 8.64 -29.58
N LYS A 483 4.95 9.98 -29.59
CA LYS A 483 6.01 10.82 -30.15
C LYS A 483 6.85 11.46 -29.05
N ALA A 484 8.16 11.27 -29.14
CA ALA A 484 9.15 11.94 -28.31
C ALA A 484 9.45 13.36 -28.84
N PRO A 485 9.88 14.28 -27.94
CA PRO A 485 10.45 15.58 -28.30
C PRO A 485 11.54 15.52 -29.37
N SER A 486 11.69 16.61 -30.16
CA SER A 486 12.79 16.81 -31.13
C SER A 486 14.20 16.78 -30.52
N VAL A 487 14.31 16.81 -29.19
CA VAL A 487 15.57 16.71 -28.46
C VAL A 487 16.19 15.30 -28.59
N PHE A 488 15.40 14.30 -28.95
CA PHE A 488 15.82 12.92 -29.13
C PHE A 488 15.86 12.56 -30.63
N SER A 489 16.80 11.71 -31.02
CA SER A 489 16.95 11.30 -32.42
C SER A 489 15.75 10.49 -32.91
N ASN A 490 15.31 9.51 -32.12
CA ASN A 490 14.14 8.70 -32.46
C ASN A 490 12.86 9.36 -31.92
N LYS A 491 12.09 9.96 -32.83
CA LYS A 491 10.79 10.56 -32.50
C LYS A 491 9.73 9.50 -32.14
N ASN A 492 9.86 8.26 -32.59
CA ASN A 492 8.87 7.20 -32.32
C ASN A 492 9.30 6.35 -31.11
N VAL A 493 8.59 6.47 -29.98
CA VAL A 493 8.94 5.75 -28.74
C VAL A 493 8.22 4.41 -28.62
N GLY A 494 6.98 4.34 -29.11
CA GLY A 494 6.17 3.13 -29.01
C GLY A 494 4.68 3.39 -29.25
N LYS A 495 3.86 2.38 -28.95
CA LYS A 495 2.41 2.43 -29.14
C LYS A 495 1.67 2.22 -27.83
N THR A 496 0.56 2.92 -27.63
CA THR A 496 -0.35 2.69 -26.52
C THR A 496 -1.75 2.40 -27.00
N LEU A 497 -2.47 1.62 -26.21
CA LEU A 497 -3.85 1.25 -26.46
C LEU A 497 -4.75 1.83 -25.39
N ILE A 498 -5.86 2.42 -25.81
CA ILE A 498 -6.91 2.91 -24.92
C ILE A 498 -8.28 2.52 -25.47
N THR A 499 -9.27 2.43 -24.59
CA THR A 499 -10.66 2.20 -25.02
C THR A 499 -11.11 3.36 -25.90
N ARG A 500 -11.77 3.03 -27.02
CA ARG A 500 -12.39 4.01 -27.92
C ARG A 500 -13.31 4.95 -27.14
N THR A 501 -13.35 6.21 -27.55
CA THR A 501 -14.25 7.23 -26.99
C THR A 501 -15.69 6.71 -26.94
N GLN A 502 -16.29 6.72 -25.76
CA GLN A 502 -17.66 6.28 -25.53
C GLN A 502 -18.39 7.27 -24.61
N GLY A 503 -19.46 7.87 -25.12
CA GLY A 503 -20.26 8.85 -24.38
C GLY A 503 -19.43 10.04 -23.94
N THR A 504 -19.40 10.31 -22.64
CA THR A 504 -18.67 11.43 -22.02
C THR A 504 -17.20 11.14 -21.72
N LYS A 505 -16.71 9.92 -21.97
CA LYS A 505 -15.31 9.56 -21.72
C LYS A 505 -14.53 9.60 -23.02
N ILE A 506 -13.76 10.67 -23.20
CA ILE A 506 -12.92 10.88 -24.38
C ILE A 506 -11.59 10.13 -24.20
N ALA A 507 -11.18 9.37 -25.22
CA ALA A 507 -9.94 8.62 -25.22
C ALA A 507 -8.71 9.54 -25.04
N SER A 508 -8.69 10.70 -25.71
CA SER A 508 -7.57 11.65 -25.63
C SER A 508 -7.35 12.17 -24.20
N GLU A 509 -8.41 12.53 -23.48
CA GLU A 509 -8.32 12.96 -22.07
C GLU A 509 -7.80 11.84 -21.15
N GLY A 510 -8.19 10.60 -21.43
CA GLY A 510 -7.71 9.44 -20.67
C GLY A 510 -6.24 9.06 -20.93
N LEU A 511 -5.65 9.54 -22.04
CA LEU A 511 -4.24 9.37 -22.38
C LEU A 511 -3.36 10.47 -21.77
N LYS A 512 -3.89 11.69 -21.64
CA LYS A 512 -3.18 12.82 -21.05
C LYS A 512 -2.66 12.48 -19.66
N HIS A 513 -1.48 12.98 -19.37
CA HIS A 513 -0.75 12.86 -18.10
C HIS A 513 -0.26 11.46 -17.73
N ARG A 514 -0.43 10.46 -18.60
CA ARG A 514 0.29 9.19 -18.44
C ARG A 514 1.78 9.43 -18.63
N VAL A 515 2.58 8.73 -17.83
CA VAL A 515 4.04 8.80 -17.88
C VAL A 515 4.54 7.51 -18.51
N ILE A 516 5.38 7.66 -19.53
CA ILE A 516 6.02 6.59 -20.28
C ILE A 516 7.49 6.61 -19.88
N GLU A 517 8.04 5.42 -19.63
CA GLU A 517 9.44 5.23 -19.31
C GLU A 517 10.11 4.53 -20.50
N ALA A 518 11.10 5.18 -21.10
CA ALA A 518 11.89 4.63 -22.21
C ALA A 518 13.38 4.68 -21.83
N SER A 519 14.19 3.78 -22.38
CA SER A 519 15.64 3.88 -22.21
C SER A 519 16.20 4.96 -23.14
N LEU A 520 17.29 5.62 -22.75
CA LEU A 520 17.95 6.58 -23.63
C LEU A 520 18.57 5.90 -24.86
N ALA A 521 18.96 4.62 -24.75
CA ALA A 521 19.42 3.83 -25.89
C ALA A 521 18.34 3.69 -26.97
N ASP A 522 17.09 3.43 -26.58
CA ASP A 522 15.99 3.33 -27.54
C ASP A 522 15.67 4.69 -28.21
N LEU A 523 15.91 5.79 -27.49
CA LEU A 523 15.63 7.15 -27.97
C LEU A 523 16.77 7.74 -28.84
N GLN A 524 18.01 7.29 -28.66
CA GLN A 524 19.19 7.87 -29.32
C GLN A 524 19.90 6.90 -30.26
N GLY A 525 19.73 5.58 -30.08
CA GLY A 525 20.43 4.54 -30.84
C GLY A 525 21.77 4.11 -30.21
N ASP A 526 22.23 4.76 -29.14
CA ASP A 526 23.51 4.48 -28.49
C ASP A 526 23.35 3.57 -27.26
N GLU A 527 23.96 2.38 -27.28
CA GLU A 527 23.87 1.42 -26.17
C GLU A 527 24.63 1.83 -24.91
N ASP A 528 25.66 2.69 -25.03
CA ASP A 528 26.49 3.14 -23.91
C ASP A 528 25.67 3.81 -22.79
N HIS A 529 24.53 4.40 -23.17
CA HIS A 529 23.62 5.10 -22.25
C HIS A 529 22.34 4.32 -21.92
N ALA A 530 22.28 3.01 -22.21
CA ALA A 530 21.11 2.16 -21.95
C ALA A 530 20.64 2.15 -20.49
N TYR A 531 21.52 2.44 -19.54
CA TYR A 531 21.18 2.48 -18.11
C TYR A 531 20.36 3.72 -17.70
N ARG A 532 20.22 4.72 -18.58
CA ARG A 532 19.45 5.94 -18.31
C ARG A 532 18.02 5.74 -18.78
N LYS A 533 17.09 5.96 -17.87
CA LYS A 533 15.66 5.89 -18.12
C LYS A 533 15.08 7.29 -18.15
N ILE A 534 14.39 7.62 -19.24
CA ILE A 534 13.74 8.91 -19.42
C ILE A 534 12.24 8.72 -19.24
N ARG A 535 11.65 9.61 -18.45
CA ARG A 535 10.22 9.68 -18.22
C ARG A 535 9.64 10.80 -19.05
N LEU A 536 8.77 10.43 -19.97
CA LEU A 536 8.04 11.33 -20.84
C LEU A 536 6.58 11.36 -20.41
N ARG A 537 6.01 12.53 -20.15
CA ARG A 537 4.59 12.69 -19.82
C ARG A 537 3.83 13.08 -21.07
N ILE A 538 2.70 12.43 -21.30
CA ILE A 538 1.77 12.83 -22.36
C ILE A 538 1.10 14.15 -21.96
N GLU A 539 1.28 15.18 -22.77
CA GLU A 539 0.65 16.49 -22.54
C GLU A 539 -0.53 16.70 -23.51
N ASP A 540 -0.33 16.36 -24.77
CA ASP A 540 -1.37 16.52 -25.79
C ASP A 540 -1.46 15.35 -26.77
N VAL A 541 -2.60 15.26 -27.46
CA VAL A 541 -2.91 14.20 -28.43
C VAL A 541 -3.46 14.84 -29.70
N GLN A 542 -2.79 14.62 -30.83
CA GLN A 542 -3.18 15.10 -32.16
C GLN A 542 -3.52 13.93 -33.06
N GLY A 543 -4.81 13.73 -33.33
CA GLY A 543 -5.29 12.55 -34.05
C GLY A 543 -4.91 11.27 -33.31
N LYS A 544 -4.09 10.42 -33.94
CA LYS A 544 -3.52 9.20 -33.34
C LYS A 544 -2.11 9.38 -32.77
N ASN A 545 -1.50 10.54 -32.99
CA ASN A 545 -0.17 10.87 -32.48
C ASN A 545 -0.29 11.50 -31.10
N VAL A 546 0.55 11.02 -30.17
CA VAL A 546 0.55 11.48 -28.78
C VAL A 546 1.86 12.22 -28.53
N LEU A 547 1.76 13.52 -28.23
CA LEU A 547 2.90 14.37 -27.97
C LEU A 547 3.29 14.30 -26.49
N THR A 548 4.58 14.09 -26.25
CA THR A 548 5.12 13.94 -24.91
C THR A 548 6.13 15.02 -24.56
N ASN A 549 6.21 15.39 -23.29
CA ASN A 549 7.19 16.31 -22.77
C ASN A 549 8.07 15.62 -21.73
N PHE A 550 9.28 16.14 -21.52
CA PHE A 550 10.20 15.60 -20.51
C PHE A 550 9.61 15.80 -19.11
N TRP A 551 9.47 14.71 -18.35
CA TRP A 551 8.94 14.74 -16.99
C TRP A 551 9.98 14.41 -15.91
N GLY A 552 10.97 13.60 -16.28
CA GLY A 552 12.05 13.25 -15.36
C GLY A 552 13.02 12.23 -15.93
N MET A 553 14.02 11.91 -15.14
CA MET A 553 15.08 10.97 -15.50
C MET A 553 15.42 10.12 -14.28
N ASP A 554 15.73 8.85 -14.51
CA ASP A 554 16.13 7.88 -13.50
C ASP A 554 17.25 6.97 -14.04
N PHE A 555 17.98 6.32 -13.13
CA PHE A 555 18.92 5.25 -13.45
C PHE A 555 18.25 3.88 -13.33
N THR A 556 18.74 2.90 -14.06
CA THR A 556 18.44 1.49 -13.78
C THR A 556 18.99 1.07 -12.41
N THR A 557 18.29 0.15 -11.74
CA THR A 557 18.71 -0.38 -10.44
C THR A 557 20.06 -1.07 -10.51
N ASP A 558 20.35 -1.68 -11.65
CA ASP A 558 21.52 -2.53 -11.84
C ASP A 558 22.78 -1.69 -12.01
N LYS A 559 22.70 -0.56 -12.74
CA LYS A 559 23.79 0.41 -12.84
C LYS A 559 24.08 1.06 -11.49
N LEU A 560 23.05 1.44 -10.72
CA LEU A 560 23.27 2.00 -9.39
C LEU A 560 23.98 1.00 -8.46
N ARG A 561 23.54 -0.27 -8.47
CA ARG A 561 24.15 -1.35 -7.68
C ARG A 561 25.58 -1.67 -8.10
N SER A 562 25.92 -1.53 -9.39
CA SER A 562 27.27 -1.81 -9.88
C SER A 562 28.28 -0.69 -9.57
N LEU A 563 27.80 0.55 -9.49
CA LEU A 563 28.60 1.74 -9.12
C LEU A 563 28.89 1.80 -7.62
N VAL A 564 27.91 1.49 -6.77
CA VAL A 564 28.05 1.54 -5.31
C VAL A 564 28.88 0.34 -4.81
N ARG A 565 30.20 0.51 -4.81
CA ARG A 565 31.19 -0.47 -4.33
C ARG A 565 31.76 -0.08 -2.97
N LYS A 566 32.26 -1.07 -2.22
CA LYS A 566 33.01 -0.85 -0.98
C LYS A 566 34.39 -0.22 -1.27
N ARG A 567 35.02 0.36 -0.24
CA ARG A 567 36.39 0.93 -0.26
C ARG A 567 36.56 2.28 -0.98
N GLN A 568 35.46 2.93 -1.34
CA GLN A 568 35.40 4.30 -1.84
C GLN A 568 34.28 5.06 -1.13
N SER A 569 34.36 6.38 -1.08
CA SER A 569 33.30 7.21 -0.51
C SER A 569 32.23 7.47 -1.57
N LEU A 570 30.96 7.35 -1.17
CA LEU A 570 29.82 7.81 -1.94
C LEU A 570 29.50 9.25 -1.53
N ILE A 571 29.42 10.13 -2.51
CA ILE A 571 29.09 11.54 -2.32
C ILE A 571 27.79 11.81 -3.07
N GLU A 572 26.74 12.12 -2.32
CA GLU A 572 25.44 12.51 -2.86
C GLU A 572 25.18 13.99 -2.58
N ALA A 573 24.59 14.66 -3.57
CA ALA A 573 24.08 16.02 -3.47
C ALA A 573 22.69 16.08 -4.13
N HIS A 574 21.81 16.89 -3.57
CA HIS A 574 20.51 17.20 -4.18
C HIS A 574 20.26 18.70 -4.08
N ILE A 575 19.51 19.22 -5.04
CA ILE A 575 19.12 20.62 -5.10
C ILE A 575 17.79 20.76 -5.83
N ASP A 576 17.03 21.77 -5.41
CA ASP A 576 15.81 22.21 -6.06
C ASP A 576 16.11 23.50 -6.82
N VAL A 577 15.87 23.51 -8.13
CA VAL A 577 16.19 24.63 -9.02
C VAL A 577 14.98 24.98 -9.87
N LYS A 578 14.78 26.27 -10.11
CA LYS A 578 13.82 26.78 -11.09
C LYS A 578 14.55 27.08 -12.40
N THR A 579 14.04 26.53 -13.49
CA THR A 579 14.49 26.86 -14.85
C THR A 579 13.88 28.18 -15.33
N THR A 580 14.36 28.71 -16.45
CA THR A 580 13.82 29.93 -17.08
C THR A 580 12.34 29.78 -17.46
N ASP A 581 11.93 28.56 -17.85
CA ASP A 581 10.54 28.19 -18.16
C ASP A 581 9.64 28.04 -16.93
N ALA A 582 10.13 28.36 -15.73
CA ALA A 582 9.43 28.21 -14.46
C ALA A 582 9.08 26.75 -14.08
N TYR A 583 9.76 25.74 -14.66
CA TYR A 583 9.75 24.38 -14.09
C TYR A 583 10.64 24.35 -12.85
N THR A 584 10.11 23.83 -11.74
CA THR A 584 10.92 23.53 -10.56
C THR A 584 11.37 22.07 -10.62
N LEU A 585 12.67 21.83 -10.70
CA LEU A 585 13.29 20.52 -10.79
C LEU A 585 14.04 20.19 -9.50
N ARG A 586 13.89 18.96 -9.02
CA ARG A 586 14.80 18.37 -8.03
C ARG A 586 15.80 17.47 -8.72
N MET A 587 17.07 17.87 -8.70
CA MET A 587 18.17 17.15 -9.32
C MET A 587 19.00 16.44 -8.25
N PHE A 588 19.33 15.17 -8.48
CA PHE A 588 20.18 14.35 -7.63
C PHE A 588 21.47 14.03 -8.37
N CYS A 589 22.61 14.37 -7.79
CA CYS A 589 23.92 14.00 -8.30
C CYS A 589 24.58 12.98 -7.37
N ILE A 590 25.23 11.99 -7.96
CA ILE A 590 26.07 11.01 -7.25
C ILE A 590 27.49 11.08 -7.81
N ALA A 591 28.47 10.90 -6.93
CA ALA A 591 29.89 10.85 -7.26
C ALA A 591 30.59 9.83 -6.37
N PHE A 592 31.67 9.23 -6.89
CA PHE A 592 32.53 8.33 -6.13
C PHE A 592 33.95 8.85 -6.13
N THR A 593 34.69 8.59 -5.06
CA THR A 593 36.11 8.92 -5.00
C THR A 593 36.91 8.01 -5.94
N LYS A 594 37.87 8.61 -6.67
CA LYS A 594 38.80 7.90 -7.54
C LYS A 594 40.08 7.54 -6.77
N LYS A 595 40.61 6.34 -7.01
CA LYS A 595 41.91 5.92 -6.48
C LYS A 595 43.02 6.62 -7.26
N ARG A 596 44.02 7.17 -6.56
CA ARG A 596 45.21 7.75 -7.22
C ARG A 596 46.16 6.64 -7.69
N VAL A 597 46.89 6.89 -8.78
CA VAL A 597 47.73 5.88 -9.46
C VAL A 597 48.75 5.25 -8.50
N ASN A 598 49.34 6.03 -7.58
CA ASN A 598 50.37 5.54 -6.64
C ASN A 598 49.86 5.32 -5.21
N GLN A 599 48.57 5.07 -5.05
CA GLN A 599 47.97 4.91 -3.72
C GLN A 599 48.14 3.48 -3.18
N GLN A 600 48.99 3.34 -2.15
CA GLN A 600 49.21 2.07 -1.45
C GLN A 600 47.96 1.57 -0.72
N LYS A 601 47.21 2.48 -0.08
CA LYS A 601 45.96 2.13 0.61
C LYS A 601 44.94 1.58 -0.38
N VAL A 602 44.34 0.44 -0.02
CA VAL A 602 43.28 -0.20 -0.81
C VAL A 602 41.97 0.62 -0.77
N THR A 603 41.81 1.47 0.24
CA THR A 603 40.66 2.37 0.41
C THR A 603 40.98 3.79 -0.04
N CYS A 604 39.97 4.47 -0.59
CA CYS A 604 40.05 5.86 -1.06
C CYS A 604 38.94 6.73 -0.45
N TYR A 605 38.87 6.78 0.88
CA TYR A 605 37.85 7.57 1.58
C TYR A 605 38.25 9.06 1.67
N ALA A 606 37.32 9.94 1.27
CA ALA A 606 37.46 11.38 1.50
C ALA A 606 37.12 11.74 2.96
N LYS A 607 37.80 12.74 3.52
CA LYS A 607 37.50 13.26 4.86
C LYS A 607 36.12 13.93 4.89
N GLY A 608 35.45 13.95 6.04
CA GLY A 608 34.12 14.56 6.18
C GLY A 608 34.07 16.03 5.75
N SER A 609 35.13 16.80 6.03
CA SER A 609 35.27 18.20 5.59
C SER A 609 35.34 18.32 4.07
N GLN A 610 36.15 17.48 3.42
CA GLN A 610 36.26 17.42 1.96
C GLN A 610 34.93 17.06 1.31
N VAL A 611 34.20 16.08 1.85
CA VAL A 611 32.86 15.71 1.35
C VAL A 611 31.88 16.88 1.43
N ARG A 612 31.90 17.67 2.52
CA ARG A 612 31.06 18.87 2.65
C ARG A 612 31.42 19.95 1.61
N GLN A 613 32.71 20.18 1.37
CA GLN A 613 33.17 21.13 0.35
C GLN A 613 32.78 20.67 -1.06
N ILE A 614 32.96 19.39 -1.38
CA ILE A 614 32.56 18.81 -2.66
C ILE A 614 31.05 18.96 -2.86
N ARG A 615 30.24 18.64 -1.85
CA ARG A 615 28.77 18.82 -1.92
C ARG A 615 28.35 20.27 -2.15
N ARG A 616 29.09 21.25 -1.60
CA ARG A 616 28.84 22.68 -1.82
C ARG A 616 29.09 23.03 -3.30
N LYS A 617 30.27 22.69 -3.83
CA LYS A 617 30.61 22.92 -5.25
C LYS A 617 29.67 22.20 -6.21
N MET A 618 29.26 20.97 -5.91
CA MET A 618 28.29 20.22 -6.73
C MET A 618 26.95 20.97 -6.82
N ARG A 619 26.42 21.46 -5.69
CA ARG A 619 25.17 22.21 -5.67
C ARG A 619 25.28 23.52 -6.46
N GLU A 620 26.37 24.24 -6.28
CA GLU A 620 26.63 25.51 -6.98
C GLU A 620 26.65 25.34 -8.50
N ILE A 621 27.43 24.37 -9.01
CA ILE A 621 27.50 24.09 -10.46
C ILE A 621 26.13 23.67 -11.00
N MET A 622 25.40 22.82 -10.27
CA MET A 622 24.06 22.39 -10.69
C MET A 622 23.07 23.55 -10.75
N VAL A 623 23.16 24.52 -9.83
CA VAL A 623 22.30 25.72 -9.84
C VAL A 623 22.64 26.61 -11.02
N ASN A 624 23.91 26.93 -11.22
CA ASN A 624 24.37 27.84 -12.28
C ASN A 624 24.00 27.30 -13.67
N GLN A 625 24.15 25.98 -13.89
CA GLN A 625 23.82 25.34 -15.15
C GLN A 625 22.31 25.20 -15.41
N ALA A 626 21.49 25.08 -14.35
CA ALA A 626 20.05 24.86 -14.48
C ALA A 626 19.21 26.15 -14.45
N GLN A 627 19.66 27.21 -13.80
CA GLN A 627 18.96 28.51 -13.78
C GLN A 627 19.08 29.26 -15.11
N SER A 628 20.18 29.06 -15.84
CA SER A 628 20.45 29.73 -17.12
C SER A 628 19.75 29.09 -18.32
N CYS A 629 19.27 27.85 -18.18
CA CYS A 629 18.73 27.08 -19.30
C CYS A 629 17.20 26.90 -19.24
N SER A 630 16.62 26.80 -20.43
CA SER A 630 15.28 26.23 -20.65
C SER A 630 15.27 24.72 -20.35
N LEU A 631 14.08 24.13 -20.17
CA LEU A 631 13.99 22.69 -19.93
C LEU A 631 14.59 21.88 -21.10
N LYS A 632 14.40 22.36 -22.33
CA LYS A 632 14.91 21.77 -23.57
C LYS A 632 16.44 21.72 -23.57
N GLU A 633 17.09 22.84 -23.31
CA GLU A 633 18.55 22.95 -23.24
C GLU A 633 19.13 22.12 -22.10
N LEU A 634 18.44 22.08 -20.96
CA LEU A 634 18.90 21.31 -19.82
C LEU A 634 18.90 19.80 -20.10
N VAL A 635 17.91 19.30 -20.85
CA VAL A 635 17.89 17.91 -21.32
C VAL A 635 19.04 17.63 -22.28
N LEU A 636 19.35 18.56 -23.20
CA LEU A 636 20.54 18.46 -24.08
C LEU A 636 21.85 18.42 -23.29
N LYS A 637 21.92 19.05 -22.11
CA LYS A 637 23.08 18.94 -21.21
C LYS A 637 23.13 17.61 -20.45
N PHE A 638 21.97 16.99 -20.18
CA PHE A 638 21.89 15.72 -19.45
C PHE A 638 22.31 14.51 -20.27
N ILE A 639 22.03 14.50 -21.58
CA ILE A 639 22.34 13.38 -22.49
C ILE A 639 23.86 13.10 -22.56
N PRO A 640 24.73 14.06 -22.94
CA PRO A 640 26.19 13.88 -23.00
C PRO A 640 26.89 14.04 -21.64
N GLU A 641 26.11 14.21 -20.55
CA GLU A 641 26.60 14.32 -19.18
C GLU A 641 27.56 15.50 -18.93
N SER A 642 27.38 16.61 -19.66
CA SER A 642 28.23 17.81 -19.58
C SER A 642 28.41 18.33 -18.13
N ILE A 643 27.32 18.39 -17.37
CA ILE A 643 27.31 18.82 -15.96
C ILE A 643 28.17 17.90 -15.08
N GLY A 644 28.17 16.58 -15.35
CA GLY A 644 28.99 15.63 -14.60
C GLY A 644 30.49 15.88 -14.81
N LYS A 645 30.89 16.10 -16.06
CA LYS A 645 32.28 16.40 -16.44
C LYS A 645 32.77 17.73 -15.86
N GLU A 646 31.90 18.75 -15.82
CA GLU A 646 32.22 20.05 -15.22
C GLU A 646 32.44 19.92 -13.70
N ILE A 647 31.58 19.16 -13.02
CA ILE A 647 31.74 18.84 -11.59
C ILE A 647 33.07 18.12 -11.35
N GLU A 648 33.43 17.13 -12.18
CA GLU A 648 34.71 16.41 -12.05
C GLU A 648 35.90 17.35 -12.17
N LYS A 649 35.90 18.27 -13.14
CA LYS A 649 36.97 19.27 -13.32
C LYS A 649 37.06 20.21 -12.11
N ALA A 650 35.96 20.78 -11.66
CA ALA A 650 35.96 21.76 -10.55
C ALA A 650 36.32 21.14 -9.19
N THR A 651 35.98 19.87 -8.97
CA THR A 651 36.22 19.15 -7.71
C THR A 651 37.58 18.44 -7.65
N SER A 652 38.25 18.25 -8.80
CA SER A 652 39.59 17.65 -8.88
C SER A 652 40.61 18.30 -7.95
N SER A 653 40.50 19.63 -7.75
CA SER A 653 41.31 20.42 -6.81
C SER A 653 41.20 19.98 -5.34
N ILE A 654 40.04 19.48 -4.93
CA ILE A 654 39.79 19.03 -3.55
C ILE A 654 40.13 17.55 -3.42
N TYR A 655 39.51 16.73 -4.26
CA TYR A 655 39.70 15.28 -4.27
C TYR A 655 39.27 14.72 -5.63
N PRO A 656 40.04 13.78 -6.23
CA PRO A 656 39.69 13.22 -7.52
C PRO A 656 38.41 12.37 -7.42
N LEU A 657 37.42 12.69 -8.26
CA LEU A 657 36.17 11.95 -8.37
C LEU A 657 36.15 11.10 -9.64
N GLN A 658 35.25 10.13 -9.67
CA GLN A 658 34.91 9.33 -10.84
C GLN A 658 33.40 9.05 -10.82
N ASN A 659 32.85 8.73 -11.98
CA ASN A 659 31.45 8.34 -12.13
C ASN A 659 30.50 9.39 -11.55
N VAL A 660 30.74 10.66 -11.90
CA VAL A 660 29.88 11.77 -11.50
C VAL A 660 28.69 11.85 -12.45
N TYR A 661 27.52 11.48 -11.95
CA TYR A 661 26.30 11.45 -12.74
C TYR A 661 25.15 12.17 -12.06
N ILE A 662 24.30 12.81 -12.87
CA ILE A 662 22.96 13.19 -12.46
C ILE A 662 22.11 11.90 -12.42
N ARG A 663 21.94 11.35 -11.22
CA ARG A 663 21.25 10.07 -11.00
C ARG A 663 19.75 10.18 -11.28
N LYS A 664 19.15 11.30 -10.89
CA LYS A 664 17.69 11.45 -10.91
C LYS A 664 17.31 12.91 -11.09
N VAL A 665 16.28 13.15 -11.90
CA VAL A 665 15.63 14.45 -12.03
C VAL A 665 14.13 14.25 -11.86
N LYS A 666 13.51 15.04 -10.99
CA LYS A 666 12.05 15.08 -10.79
C LYS A 666 11.54 16.49 -11.03
N ILE A 667 10.46 16.64 -11.80
CA ILE A 667 9.67 17.87 -11.78
C ILE A 667 8.84 17.88 -10.48
N LEU A 668 8.97 18.92 -9.67
CA LEU A 668 8.14 19.13 -8.48
C LEU A 668 6.88 19.93 -8.82
N LYS A 669 7.05 21.00 -9.60
CA LYS A 669 6.01 21.92 -10.05
C LYS A 669 6.27 22.24 -11.51
N ALA A 670 5.25 22.01 -12.33
CA ALA A 670 5.22 22.45 -13.71
C ALA A 670 4.54 23.84 -13.79
N PRO A 671 4.95 24.69 -14.73
CA PRO A 671 4.23 25.92 -15.06
C PRO A 671 2.85 25.60 -15.65
N LYS A 672 2.04 26.64 -15.90
CA LYS A 672 0.78 26.48 -16.63
C LYS A 672 1.06 25.89 -18.01
N PHE A 673 0.21 24.96 -18.42
CA PHE A 673 0.32 24.34 -19.74
C PHE A 673 0.21 25.39 -20.83
N ASP A 674 1.19 25.39 -21.73
CA ASP A 674 1.26 26.29 -22.87
C ASP A 674 1.46 25.44 -24.14
N LEU A 675 0.47 25.50 -25.03
CA LEU A 675 0.48 24.72 -26.26
C LEU A 675 1.59 25.20 -27.21
N GLY A 676 1.88 26.51 -27.23
CA GLY A 676 2.90 27.08 -28.12
C GLY A 676 4.28 26.49 -27.82
N LYS A 677 4.68 26.51 -26.54
CA LYS A 677 5.94 25.93 -26.07
C LYS A 677 6.04 24.43 -26.32
N LEU A 678 4.93 23.70 -26.21
CA LEU A 678 4.93 22.27 -26.54
C LEU A 678 5.16 22.05 -28.04
N MET A 679 4.55 22.85 -28.90
CA MET A 679 4.72 22.75 -30.35
C MET A 679 6.14 23.12 -30.79
N GLU A 680 6.82 24.06 -30.13
CA GLU A 680 8.24 24.37 -30.37
C GLU A 680 9.18 23.18 -30.10
N VAL A 681 8.79 22.30 -29.18
CA VAL A 681 9.56 21.10 -28.82
C VAL A 681 9.30 19.94 -29.80
N HIS A 682 8.15 19.93 -30.46
CA HIS A 682 7.75 18.91 -31.45
C HIS A 682 7.79 19.42 -32.90
N GLY A 683 8.38 20.61 -33.13
CA GLY A 683 8.51 21.23 -34.44
C GLY A 683 8.83 20.19 -35.51
N ASP A 684 7.98 20.16 -36.55
CA ASP A 684 7.98 19.32 -37.76
C ASP A 684 6.68 18.51 -38.01
N TYR A 685 5.63 18.61 -37.20
CA TYR A 685 4.32 18.03 -37.58
C TYR A 685 3.50 19.00 -38.44
N THR A 686 3.97 19.25 -39.66
CA THR A 686 3.18 19.85 -40.75
C THR A 686 2.93 18.83 -41.85
N GLU A 687 2.32 17.70 -41.50
CA GLU A 687 1.74 16.77 -42.49
C GLU A 687 0.32 16.38 -42.07
N ASP A 688 -0.60 16.70 -42.99
CA ASP A 688 -1.99 16.24 -43.16
C ASP A 688 -3.06 16.71 -42.17
N ILE A 689 -3.20 18.03 -42.04
CA ILE A 689 -4.52 18.63 -41.77
C ILE A 689 -5.31 18.65 -43.09
N GLY A 690 -6.12 17.61 -43.31
CA GLY A 690 -7.38 17.72 -44.04
C GLY A 690 -7.35 17.53 -45.56
N ALA A 691 -7.33 16.28 -46.03
CA ALA A 691 -8.11 15.95 -47.21
C ALA A 691 -9.60 16.09 -46.83
N LYS A 692 -10.25 17.16 -47.30
CA LYS A 692 -11.71 17.26 -47.33
C LYS A 692 -12.22 16.02 -48.07
N LEU A 693 -12.94 15.14 -47.38
CA LEU A 693 -13.83 14.22 -48.07
C LEU A 693 -14.95 15.08 -48.64
N ASP A 694 -14.94 15.23 -49.97
CA ASP A 694 -16.01 15.86 -50.71
C ASP A 694 -17.34 15.20 -50.35
N ARG A 695 -18.31 16.06 -50.05
CA ARG A 695 -19.71 15.68 -49.88
C ARG A 695 -20.17 15.05 -51.21
N PRO A 696 -20.88 13.91 -51.22
CA PRO A 696 -21.37 13.33 -52.46
C PRO A 696 -22.23 14.37 -53.19
N ALA A 697 -21.96 14.57 -54.47
CA ALA A 697 -22.65 15.52 -55.33
C ALA A 697 -24.17 15.27 -55.29
N GLU A 698 -24.92 16.35 -55.06
CA GLU A 698 -26.36 16.38 -55.32
C GLU A 698 -26.57 16.25 -56.83
N GLU A 699 -27.45 15.32 -57.24
CA GLU A 699 -27.87 15.19 -58.63
C GLU A 699 -28.58 16.47 -59.10
N PRO A 700 -28.35 16.93 -60.34
CA PRO A 700 -28.97 18.16 -60.83
C PRO A 700 -30.46 17.94 -61.08
N VAL A 701 -31.28 18.78 -60.45
CA VAL A 701 -32.71 18.92 -60.73
C VAL A 701 -32.86 19.56 -62.13
N ALA A 702 -33.59 18.89 -63.02
CA ALA A 702 -33.90 19.41 -64.34
C ALA A 702 -34.88 20.60 -64.25
N GLU A 703 -34.51 21.74 -64.83
CA GLU A 703 -35.41 22.87 -65.08
C GLU A 703 -36.27 22.61 -66.33
N PRO A 704 -37.51 23.16 -66.38
CA PRO A 704 -38.46 22.89 -67.46
C PRO A 704 -38.12 23.69 -68.73
N THR A 705 -38.31 23.05 -69.87
CA THR A 705 -38.20 23.62 -71.21
C THR A 705 -39.23 24.73 -71.45
N GLU A 706 -38.77 25.96 -71.66
CA GLU A 706 -39.57 27.02 -72.28
C GLU A 706 -39.61 26.82 -73.82
N LEU A 707 -40.82 26.67 -74.33
CA LEU A 707 -41.16 26.72 -75.75
C LEU A 707 -41.32 28.18 -76.17
N VAL A 708 -40.50 28.67 -77.10
CA VAL A 708 -40.89 29.77 -77.99
C VAL A 708 -40.44 29.42 -79.41
N GLY A 709 -41.42 29.26 -80.30
CA GLY A 709 -41.21 29.25 -81.73
C GLY A 709 -41.40 30.66 -82.31
N ALA A 710 -40.68 30.87 -83.42
CA ALA A 710 -40.65 32.04 -84.32
C ALA A 710 -39.99 33.32 -83.75
#